data_AF-A0A661BXZ7-F1
#
_entry.id   AF-A0A661BXZ7-F1
#
_cell.length_a   1.000
_cell.length_b   1.000
_cell.length_c   1.000
_cell.angle_alpha   90.00
_cell.angle_beta   90.00
_cell.angle_gamma   90.00
#
_symmetry.space_group_name_H-M   'P 1'
#
loop_
_entity.id
_entity.type
_entity.pdbx_description
1 polymer ?
#
loop_
_entity_poly.entity_id
_entity_poly.type
_entity_poly.pdbx_seq_one_letter_code
_entity_poly.pdbx_strand_id
1 'polypeptide(L)'
;MKIEVFRRHTLDRISSKNNLLPKLIIISSLLLTGFQLQAETVLHPAIPILDEQGEHVLDSGKNYSARETCGGCHDYDAITSAFHFDMGSSEARDDYGKNHGVSTLVSPGYFGGYNCMGGSNPDTLANKINVSEADFKDKGTAGWVQRCSGCHMGGGWMEKDRNGIRYDKKDPATIAHLDGDYFNRGTDENNAATGDTSIAQWDWKKSGVVEADCFLCHADFASLIKTDPETEANTDDAFDHADDLRNDMLIDAGHFNYAGTAILEFINLNNTADPENDKTLLNFDRTAADSSDHMSPSYTMNLDENGKPILHWNADAFENGKVEIPMLRFPENENCMNCHSTSNSRRGFYGFGEDAEAVFDEEGMLVEDYKDDVHKGLTWTENGETRPIENCNSCHSRNYYNSLANTNNVDLDANHNFLKGNSDMDLRNDLDYNPDALSCVYCHDTAEEPAIPSGQDSMLNAHLEIWKANGDMFGYTADSLSRVTQTHLDVVTCQACHITDKASRGRSLPIMFRYRQEEDGSLKIIPYAQRDRYYWKDKNSNTILNQTERNSVFELRGADESMPGMTMPTDEMYGVIVDPETGAELAEVSARLSHGSIRFGDPEDYAGYLALRNAYNKVFTMKGIDNANAVMVLTESNQYIMNHNTRPGPESLQCADCHAKKQNGSFSAL
;
A
#
# COMPACT_ATOMS: atom_id res chain seq x y z
N MET A 1 0.35 15.35 -52.75
CA MET A 1 0.74 14.47 -53.88
C MET A 1 1.10 13.12 -53.23
N LYS A 2 0.10 12.26 -52.92
CA LYS A 2 -0.39 11.11 -53.73
C LYS A 2 0.77 10.12 -54.01
N ILE A 3 0.85 8.89 -53.48
CA ILE A 3 -0.01 7.68 -53.62
C ILE A 3 0.58 6.61 -52.65
N GLU A 4 -0.13 5.87 -51.78
CA GLU A 4 -1.15 4.81 -51.94
C GLU A 4 -0.63 3.38 -52.34
N VAL A 5 -0.77 2.44 -51.37
CA VAL A 5 -1.36 1.08 -51.41
C VAL A 5 -0.68 -0.10 -52.17
N PHE A 6 -0.61 -1.29 -51.51
CA PHE A 6 -1.18 -2.63 -51.88
C PHE A 6 -0.35 -3.82 -51.35
N ARG A 7 -0.90 -4.60 -50.39
CA ARG A 7 -1.50 -5.96 -50.48
C ARG A 7 -0.49 -7.13 -50.52
N ARG A 8 -0.51 -8.05 -49.54
CA ARG A 8 -1.42 -9.21 -49.29
C ARG A 8 -1.05 -10.49 -50.07
N HIS A 9 -0.92 -11.56 -49.28
CA HIS A 9 -1.43 -12.94 -49.49
C HIS A 9 -0.62 -13.87 -50.42
N THR A 10 0.09 -14.83 -49.81
CA THR A 10 -0.30 -16.24 -49.53
C THR A 10 0.08 -17.16 -50.69
N LEU A 11 0.65 -18.33 -50.38
CA LEU A 11 0.22 -19.65 -50.86
C LEU A 11 1.08 -20.75 -50.22
N ASP A 12 0.49 -21.42 -49.25
CA ASP A 12 0.15 -22.85 -49.30
C ASP A 12 1.15 -23.88 -49.87
N ARG A 13 1.53 -24.80 -48.96
CA ARG A 13 1.22 -26.25 -48.97
C ARG A 13 2.09 -27.28 -49.73
N ILE A 14 2.41 -28.31 -48.92
CA ILE A 14 2.37 -29.77 -49.14
C ILE A 14 3.61 -30.44 -49.73
N SER A 15 4.20 -31.34 -48.93
CA SER A 15 4.45 -32.78 -49.20
C SER A 15 5.52 -33.27 -48.20
N SER A 16 5.50 -34.40 -47.50
CA SER A 16 4.65 -35.59 -47.46
C SER A 16 5.01 -36.41 -46.21
N LYS A 17 3.98 -36.89 -45.51
CA LYS A 17 3.85 -38.15 -44.76
C LYS A 17 5.05 -39.13 -44.73
N ASN A 18 5.43 -39.63 -43.54
CA ASN A 18 5.00 -40.96 -43.07
C ASN A 18 5.58 -41.35 -41.69
N ASN A 19 4.64 -41.73 -40.80
CA ASN A 19 4.67 -42.81 -39.79
C ASN A 19 5.61 -42.72 -38.57
N LEU A 20 5.01 -42.69 -37.37
CA LEU A 20 4.91 -43.85 -36.47
C LEU A 20 3.91 -43.59 -35.31
N LEU A 21 3.27 -44.68 -34.88
CA LEU A 21 2.11 -44.90 -33.98
C LEU A 21 1.83 -43.93 -32.79
N PRO A 22 0.54 -43.79 -32.38
CA PRO A 22 0.13 -42.99 -31.23
C PRO A 22 0.28 -43.78 -29.92
N LYS A 23 0.92 -43.17 -28.91
CA LYS A 23 0.67 -43.53 -27.52
C LYS A 23 -0.59 -42.79 -27.08
N LEU A 24 -1.63 -43.57 -26.81
CA LEU A 24 -2.89 -43.14 -26.23
C LEU A 24 -2.61 -42.59 -24.82
N ILE A 25 -2.50 -41.27 -24.68
CA ILE A 25 -2.63 -40.62 -23.37
C ILE A 25 -4.13 -40.49 -23.14
N ILE A 26 -4.65 -41.35 -22.27
CA ILE A 26 -6.00 -41.22 -21.74
C ILE A 26 -5.96 -39.97 -20.85
N ILE A 27 -6.44 -38.85 -21.39
CA ILE A 27 -6.81 -37.69 -20.58
C ILE A 27 -7.98 -38.17 -19.73
N SER A 28 -7.70 -38.51 -18.49
CA SER A 28 -8.72 -38.74 -17.50
C SER A 28 -9.35 -37.38 -17.22
N SER A 29 -10.46 -37.09 -17.90
CA SER A 29 -11.38 -36.03 -17.53
C SER A 29 -12.03 -36.43 -16.20
N LEU A 30 -11.25 -36.31 -15.11
CA LEU A 30 -11.74 -36.43 -13.75
C LEU A 30 -12.24 -35.05 -13.33
N LEU A 31 -13.56 -34.91 -13.28
CA LEU A 31 -14.33 -33.98 -12.44
C LEU A 31 -13.51 -32.92 -11.70
N LEU A 32 -13.31 -31.77 -12.32
CA LEU A 32 -12.79 -30.55 -11.71
C LEU A 32 -13.93 -29.71 -11.08
N THR A 33 -14.91 -30.35 -10.45
CA THR A 33 -16.07 -29.65 -9.82
C THR A 33 -15.86 -29.41 -8.32
N GLY A 34 -14.62 -29.25 -7.86
CA GLY A 34 -14.29 -29.13 -6.44
C GLY A 34 -13.38 -27.98 -6.05
N PHE A 35 -12.99 -27.09 -6.97
CA PHE A 35 -11.92 -26.12 -6.75
C PHE A 35 -12.35 -24.63 -6.77
N GLN A 36 -13.62 -24.33 -6.51
CA GLN A 36 -14.15 -22.96 -6.64
C GLN A 36 -14.38 -22.18 -5.32
N LEU A 37 -13.84 -22.63 -4.17
CA LEU A 37 -14.51 -22.40 -2.88
C LEU A 37 -13.81 -21.49 -1.85
N GLN A 38 -12.88 -20.58 -2.21
CA GLN A 38 -12.09 -19.86 -1.19
C GLN A 38 -12.02 -18.34 -1.29
N ALA A 39 -12.39 -17.76 -2.44
CA ALA A 39 -12.65 -16.34 -2.65
C ALA A 39 -14.17 -16.07 -2.68
N GLU A 40 -14.94 -16.84 -1.89
CA GLU A 40 -16.38 -16.66 -1.78
C GLU A 40 -16.71 -16.09 -0.42
N THR A 41 -17.60 -15.09 -0.41
CA THR A 41 -18.17 -14.54 0.81
C THR A 41 -18.88 -15.65 1.60
N VAL A 42 -18.67 -15.64 2.91
CA VAL A 42 -19.39 -16.50 3.85
C VAL A 42 -20.26 -15.63 4.74
N LEU A 43 -21.42 -16.16 5.12
CA LEU A 43 -22.29 -15.45 6.06
C LEU A 43 -21.66 -15.48 7.45
N HIS A 44 -21.36 -14.28 7.94
CA HIS A 44 -21.05 -14.07 9.34
C HIS A 44 -22.29 -14.36 10.21
N PRO A 45 -22.15 -14.99 11.39
CA PRO A 45 -23.24 -15.17 12.33
C PRO A 45 -23.97 -13.85 12.64
N ALA A 46 -25.29 -13.90 12.81
CA ALA A 46 -26.06 -12.70 13.10
C ALA A 46 -25.57 -11.96 14.37
N ILE A 47 -25.21 -10.68 14.22
CA ILE A 47 -24.73 -9.81 15.31
C ILE A 47 -25.52 -8.51 15.40
N PRO A 48 -25.66 -7.91 16.59
CA PRO A 48 -26.16 -6.54 16.70
C PRO A 48 -25.10 -5.57 16.14
N ILE A 49 -25.55 -4.46 15.59
CA ILE A 49 -24.66 -3.35 15.20
C ILE A 49 -24.78 -2.26 16.27
N LEU A 50 -23.65 -1.87 16.84
CA LEU A 50 -23.58 -1.00 18.02
C LEU A 50 -22.82 0.30 17.71
N ASP A 51 -23.23 1.37 18.38
CA ASP A 51 -22.49 2.63 18.42
C ASP A 51 -21.37 2.61 19.48
N GLU A 52 -20.60 3.69 19.57
CA GLU A 52 -19.47 3.82 20.51
C GLU A 52 -19.89 3.86 22.00
N GLN A 53 -21.19 3.88 22.31
CA GLN A 53 -21.72 3.75 23.67
C GLN A 53 -22.24 2.33 23.96
N GLY A 54 -22.13 1.42 22.99
CA GLY A 54 -22.69 0.07 23.06
C GLY A 54 -24.21 0.03 22.89
N GLU A 55 -24.83 1.11 22.42
CA GLU A 55 -26.26 1.16 22.11
C GLU A 55 -26.50 0.64 20.69
N HIS A 56 -27.62 -0.03 20.46
CA HIS A 56 -27.96 -0.53 19.14
C HIS A 56 -28.22 0.63 18.18
N VAL A 57 -27.68 0.57 16.96
CA VAL A 57 -27.73 1.69 16.01
C VAL A 57 -29.15 2.09 15.57
N LEU A 58 -30.08 1.14 15.55
CA LEU A 58 -31.51 1.43 15.30
C LEU A 58 -32.17 2.25 16.43
N ASP A 59 -31.65 2.16 17.65
CA ASP A 59 -32.17 2.89 18.80
C ASP A 59 -31.49 4.26 18.92
N SER A 60 -30.17 4.32 18.74
CA SER A 60 -29.40 5.54 18.89
C SER A 60 -29.37 6.45 17.66
N GLY A 61 -29.54 5.87 16.46
CA GLY A 61 -29.38 6.55 15.17
C GLY A 61 -27.94 6.99 14.87
N LYS A 62 -26.95 6.56 15.66
CA LYS A 62 -25.55 6.99 15.53
C LYS A 62 -24.74 6.07 14.62
N ASN A 63 -23.50 6.50 14.36
CA ASN A 63 -22.51 5.77 13.58
C ASN A 63 -22.06 4.47 14.27
N TYR A 64 -21.67 3.51 13.45
CA TYR A 64 -21.15 2.22 13.88
C TYR A 64 -19.79 2.35 14.60
N SER A 65 -19.60 1.55 15.65
CA SER A 65 -18.31 1.31 16.30
C SER A 65 -17.85 -0.12 16.06
N ALA A 66 -16.69 -0.28 15.42
CA ALA A 66 -16.07 -1.59 15.23
C ALA A 66 -15.62 -2.20 16.55
N ARG A 67 -15.14 -1.35 17.48
CA ARG A 67 -14.73 -1.80 18.81
C ARG A 67 -15.90 -2.40 19.59
N GLU A 68 -17.06 -1.76 19.60
CA GLU A 68 -18.22 -2.26 20.36
C GLU A 68 -18.95 -3.39 19.61
N THR A 69 -19.08 -3.28 18.28
CA THR A 69 -19.80 -4.29 17.47
C THR A 69 -19.01 -5.58 17.33
N CYS A 70 -17.76 -5.50 16.89
CA CYS A 70 -16.93 -6.67 16.60
C CYS A 70 -16.11 -7.09 17.82
N GLY A 71 -15.68 -6.14 18.66
CA GLY A 71 -14.88 -6.42 19.85
C GLY A 71 -15.62 -7.18 20.97
N GLY A 72 -16.94 -7.31 20.88
CA GLY A 72 -17.71 -8.20 21.76
C GLY A 72 -17.41 -9.69 21.56
N CYS A 73 -16.89 -10.07 20.38
CA CYS A 73 -16.54 -11.45 20.02
C CYS A 73 -15.06 -11.61 19.67
N HIS A 74 -14.46 -10.61 19.01
CA HIS A 74 -13.07 -10.61 18.60
C HIS A 74 -12.20 -9.81 19.57
N ASP A 75 -10.95 -10.22 19.78
CA ASP A 75 -10.01 -9.44 20.60
C ASP A 75 -9.53 -8.20 19.82
N TYR A 76 -10.33 -7.13 19.88
CA TYR A 76 -10.11 -5.90 19.14
C TYR A 76 -8.76 -5.25 19.47
N ASP A 77 -8.33 -5.28 20.73
CA ASP A 77 -7.05 -4.69 21.13
C ASP A 77 -5.87 -5.55 20.63
N ALA A 78 -5.99 -6.87 20.62
CA ALA A 78 -4.98 -7.73 19.99
C ALA A 78 -4.92 -7.50 18.46
N ILE A 79 -6.07 -7.37 17.79
CA ILE A 79 -6.15 -7.11 16.35
C ILE A 79 -5.49 -5.78 16.00
N THR A 80 -5.91 -4.69 16.66
CA THR A 80 -5.41 -3.33 16.40
C THR A 80 -3.99 -3.09 16.90
N SER A 81 -3.42 -4.04 17.65
CA SER A 81 -1.98 -4.05 17.95
C SER A 81 -1.13 -4.55 16.79
N ALA A 82 -1.72 -5.06 15.69
CA ALA A 82 -0.93 -5.57 14.59
C ALA A 82 -0.19 -4.48 13.81
N PHE A 83 0.91 -4.85 13.14
CA PHE A 83 1.79 -3.85 12.51
C PHE A 83 1.11 -3.00 11.42
N HIS A 84 0.07 -3.53 10.76
CA HIS A 84 -0.72 -2.79 9.77
C HIS A 84 -1.57 -1.66 10.39
N PHE A 85 -1.97 -1.79 11.65
CA PHE A 85 -2.68 -0.74 12.41
C PHE A 85 -1.70 0.15 13.19
N ASP A 86 -0.64 -0.42 13.73
CA ASP A 86 0.34 0.32 14.53
C ASP A 86 1.17 1.28 13.67
N MET A 87 1.70 0.80 12.55
CA MET A 87 2.49 1.56 11.58
C MET A 87 3.57 2.47 12.20
N GLY A 88 4.23 1.99 13.25
CA GLY A 88 5.38 2.62 13.91
C GLY A 88 4.99 3.52 15.07
N SER A 89 3.72 3.54 15.45
CA SER A 89 3.22 4.41 16.51
C SER A 89 3.68 4.01 17.90
N SER A 90 3.76 2.71 18.19
CA SER A 90 4.36 2.20 19.44
C SER A 90 5.86 2.51 19.57
N GLU A 91 6.54 2.78 18.45
CA GLU A 91 7.96 3.12 18.40
C GLU A 91 8.21 4.64 18.30
N ALA A 92 7.15 5.45 18.30
CA ALA A 92 7.24 6.86 18.07
C ALA A 92 7.88 7.62 19.24
N ARG A 93 8.85 8.48 18.94
CA ARG A 93 9.59 9.30 19.89
C ARG A 93 10.23 10.51 19.20
N ASP A 94 10.22 11.65 19.86
CA ASP A 94 10.70 12.93 19.29
C ASP A 94 12.19 12.91 18.90
N ASP A 95 13.00 12.04 19.53
CA ASP A 95 14.41 11.86 19.21
C ASP A 95 14.69 10.70 18.24
N TYR A 96 13.66 10.07 17.67
CA TYR A 96 13.80 8.94 16.74
C TYR A 96 14.72 9.32 15.58
N GLY A 97 14.37 10.37 14.83
CA GLY A 97 15.10 10.79 13.65
C GLY A 97 16.53 11.25 13.92
N LYS A 98 16.79 11.82 15.10
CA LYS A 98 18.12 12.23 15.52
C LYS A 98 19.09 11.05 15.61
N ASN A 99 18.60 9.90 16.08
CA ASN A 99 19.40 8.68 16.19
C ASN A 99 19.63 8.00 14.83
N HIS A 100 18.88 8.39 13.79
CA HIS A 100 18.92 7.80 12.44
C HIS A 100 19.43 8.78 11.36
N GLY A 101 19.93 9.96 11.75
CA GLY A 101 20.51 10.94 10.83
C GLY A 101 19.50 11.77 10.02
N VAL A 102 18.20 11.61 10.28
CA VAL A 102 17.09 12.35 9.64
C VAL A 102 16.21 12.95 10.73
N SER A 103 16.65 14.09 11.29
CA SER A 103 16.10 14.72 12.50
C SER A 103 14.61 15.09 12.46
N THR A 104 14.01 15.12 11.28
CA THR A 104 12.58 15.36 11.08
C THR A 104 11.69 14.17 11.44
N LEU A 105 12.23 12.94 11.43
CA LEU A 105 11.43 11.74 11.68
C LEU A 105 11.15 11.55 13.17
N VAL A 106 9.96 11.05 13.49
CA VAL A 106 9.50 10.77 14.85
C VAL A 106 9.11 9.31 15.05
N SER A 107 9.20 8.48 14.01
CA SER A 107 8.97 7.03 14.09
C SER A 107 9.59 6.31 12.87
N PRO A 108 9.63 4.96 12.84
CA PRO A 108 10.07 4.22 11.67
C PRO A 108 9.04 4.21 10.52
N GLY A 109 7.77 4.45 10.83
CA GLY A 109 6.65 3.99 10.00
C GLY A 109 5.86 5.04 9.27
N TYR A 110 4.61 4.73 8.93
CA TYR A 110 3.72 5.72 8.33
C TYR A 110 3.35 6.82 9.33
N PHE A 111 3.40 6.55 10.64
CA PHE A 111 3.17 7.56 11.66
C PHE A 111 4.41 8.44 11.94
N GLY A 112 4.86 9.20 10.94
CA GLY A 112 5.97 10.16 11.09
C GLY A 112 7.37 9.64 10.73
N GLY A 113 7.45 8.52 10.01
CA GLY A 113 8.66 8.03 9.36
C GLY A 113 8.74 8.40 7.88
N TYR A 114 9.74 7.86 7.18
CA TYR A 114 10.09 8.25 5.80
C TYR A 114 9.33 7.44 4.72
N ASN A 115 8.60 6.40 5.12
CA ASN A 115 8.21 5.30 4.23
C ASN A 115 7.01 5.61 3.32
N CYS A 116 6.05 6.44 3.77
CA CYS A 116 4.81 6.73 3.02
C CYS A 116 4.96 7.86 2.00
N MET A 117 5.83 8.84 2.29
CA MET A 117 5.76 10.14 1.63
C MET A 117 6.60 10.14 0.36
N GLY A 118 5.94 9.92 -0.77
CA GLY A 118 6.60 9.89 -2.08
C GLY A 118 7.22 11.23 -2.46
N GLY A 119 8.33 11.17 -3.21
CA GLY A 119 9.02 12.35 -3.73
C GLY A 119 10.08 12.90 -2.78
N SER A 120 10.63 14.06 -3.14
CA SER A 120 11.71 14.70 -2.37
C SER A 120 11.19 15.75 -1.38
N ASN A 121 9.88 16.02 -1.32
CA ASN A 121 9.29 17.04 -0.44
C ASN A 121 8.13 16.50 0.42
N PRO A 122 8.39 15.49 1.26
CA PRO A 122 7.37 14.86 2.09
C PRO A 122 6.87 15.79 3.21
N ASP A 123 5.59 15.69 3.59
CA ASP A 123 5.12 16.22 4.88
C ASP A 123 5.79 15.50 6.05
N THR A 124 5.85 16.17 7.18
CA THR A 124 6.47 15.70 8.41
C THR A 124 5.51 15.87 9.59
N LEU A 125 5.30 14.77 10.31
CA LEU A 125 4.54 14.74 11.54
C LEU A 125 5.25 15.55 12.64
N ALA A 126 4.51 16.43 13.31
CA ALA A 126 5.00 17.20 14.43
C ALA A 126 5.54 16.29 15.55
N ASN A 127 6.52 16.83 16.28
CA ASN A 127 6.95 16.21 17.53
C ASN A 127 5.77 16.19 18.50
N LYS A 128 5.81 15.29 19.47
CA LYS A 128 4.86 15.34 20.58
C LYS A 128 5.02 16.63 21.36
N ILE A 129 6.25 17.05 21.65
CA ILE A 129 6.52 18.28 22.40
C ILE A 129 7.18 19.31 21.48
N ASN A 130 6.49 20.41 21.21
CA ASN A 130 7.00 21.52 20.40
C ASN A 130 7.16 22.75 21.30
N VAL A 131 8.32 23.42 21.23
CA VAL A 131 8.61 24.56 22.11
C VAL A 131 8.11 25.90 21.56
N SER A 132 7.80 25.96 20.26
CA SER A 132 7.24 27.13 19.59
C SER A 132 6.45 26.72 18.34
N GLU A 133 5.63 27.63 17.82
CA GLU A 133 4.91 27.46 16.54
C GLU A 133 5.86 27.22 15.35
N ALA A 134 7.10 27.72 15.44
CA ALA A 134 8.14 27.51 14.43
C ALA A 134 8.78 26.12 14.48
N ASP A 135 8.66 25.42 15.62
CA ASP A 135 9.13 24.03 15.78
C ASP A 135 8.04 23.02 15.42
N PHE A 136 6.77 23.44 15.49
CA PHE A 136 5.65 22.64 15.04
C PHE A 136 5.79 22.38 13.53
N LYS A 137 5.88 21.11 13.12
CA LYS A 137 6.18 20.75 11.73
C LYS A 137 4.94 20.86 10.83
N ASP A 138 4.84 20.05 9.79
CA ASP A 138 3.83 20.24 8.74
C ASP A 138 2.41 19.90 9.22
N LYS A 139 2.26 18.86 10.05
CA LYS A 139 0.94 18.41 10.54
C LYS A 139 1.02 17.84 11.96
N GLY A 140 -0.03 18.04 12.74
CA GLY A 140 -0.27 17.23 13.94
C GLY A 140 -0.92 15.91 13.58
N THR A 141 -1.23 15.09 14.58
CA THR A 141 -1.81 13.76 14.34
C THR A 141 -3.14 13.84 13.58
N ALA A 142 -4.05 14.78 13.88
CA ALA A 142 -5.30 14.89 13.14
C ALA A 142 -5.09 15.17 11.64
N GLY A 143 -4.21 16.11 11.29
CA GLY A 143 -3.85 16.33 9.88
C GLY A 143 -3.10 15.14 9.27
N TRP A 144 -2.39 14.37 10.08
CA TRP A 144 -1.76 13.12 9.63
C TRP A 144 -2.80 12.03 9.34
N VAL A 145 -3.89 11.95 10.13
CA VAL A 145 -5.03 11.05 9.88
C VAL A 145 -5.64 11.39 8.53
N GLN A 146 -5.97 12.66 8.29
CA GLN A 146 -6.47 13.16 7.01
C GLN A 146 -5.52 12.80 5.85
N ARG A 147 -4.21 12.99 6.08
CA ARG A 147 -3.20 12.72 5.05
C ARG A 147 -3.05 11.24 4.69
N CYS A 148 -3.24 10.33 5.65
CA CYS A 148 -2.85 8.92 5.49
C CYS A 148 -4.02 7.94 5.53
N SER A 149 -5.27 8.39 5.65
CA SER A 149 -6.46 7.53 5.73
C SER A 149 -6.68 6.65 4.51
N GLY A 150 -6.40 7.14 3.30
CA GLY A 150 -6.45 6.34 2.08
C GLY A 150 -5.37 5.25 1.98
N CYS A 151 -4.44 5.19 2.93
CA CYS A 151 -3.40 4.17 3.01
C CYS A 151 -3.35 3.46 4.37
N HIS A 152 -4.39 3.64 5.21
CA HIS A 152 -4.44 3.11 6.56
C HIS A 152 -5.88 2.78 6.97
N MET A 153 -6.11 1.56 7.47
CA MET A 153 -7.46 1.07 7.79
C MET A 153 -7.98 1.49 9.17
N GLY A 154 -7.64 2.69 9.65
CA GLY A 154 -8.01 3.10 11.02
C GLY A 154 -7.22 2.34 12.10
N GLY A 155 -7.63 2.48 13.36
CA GLY A 155 -6.93 1.84 14.47
C GLY A 155 -5.61 2.50 14.85
N GLY A 156 -4.90 1.90 15.80
CA GLY A 156 -3.55 2.33 16.21
C GLY A 156 -3.43 3.83 16.48
N TRP A 157 -2.61 4.52 15.70
CA TRP A 157 -2.35 5.97 15.85
C TRP A 157 -3.50 6.88 15.42
N MET A 158 -4.53 6.33 14.75
CA MET A 158 -5.76 7.07 14.47
C MET A 158 -6.76 7.01 15.64
N GLU A 159 -6.54 6.13 16.61
CA GLU A 159 -7.34 6.01 17.83
C GLU A 159 -6.64 6.60 19.07
N LYS A 160 -5.34 6.33 19.22
CA LYS A 160 -4.60 6.56 20.47
C LYS A 160 -3.42 7.51 20.26
N ASP A 161 -3.22 8.39 21.25
CA ASP A 161 -2.04 9.27 21.35
C ASP A 161 -0.76 8.45 21.58
N ARG A 162 0.41 9.09 21.50
CA ARG A 162 1.71 8.43 21.73
C ARG A 162 1.92 7.88 23.14
N ASN A 163 0.98 8.09 24.08
CA ASN A 163 0.97 7.47 25.40
C ASN A 163 -0.07 6.33 25.51
N GLY A 164 -0.73 5.96 24.41
CA GLY A 164 -1.77 4.93 24.37
C GLY A 164 -3.15 5.40 24.85
N ILE A 165 -3.37 6.71 25.02
CA ILE A 165 -4.66 7.26 25.46
C ILE A 165 -5.51 7.57 24.22
N ARG A 166 -6.73 7.04 24.16
CA ARG A 166 -7.67 7.36 23.08
C ARG A 166 -7.92 8.88 23.01
N TYR A 167 -7.77 9.49 21.84
CA TYR A 167 -7.69 10.96 21.73
C TYR A 167 -8.91 11.67 22.30
N ASP A 168 -10.10 11.18 21.95
CA ASP A 168 -11.39 11.74 22.39
C ASP A 168 -11.69 11.47 23.87
N LYS A 169 -10.85 10.75 24.63
CA LYS A 169 -11.00 10.55 26.08
C LYS A 169 -10.13 11.48 26.92
N LYS A 170 -9.16 12.19 26.32
CA LYS A 170 -8.34 13.21 26.99
C LYS A 170 -9.20 14.43 27.33
N ASP A 171 -8.94 15.06 28.47
CA ASP A 171 -9.53 16.37 28.80
C ASP A 171 -8.79 17.48 28.03
N PRO A 172 -9.47 18.22 27.13
CA PRO A 172 -8.85 19.27 26.34
C PRO A 172 -8.10 20.33 27.16
N ALA A 173 -8.59 20.64 28.36
CA ALA A 173 -7.98 21.65 29.23
C ALA A 173 -6.65 21.22 29.85
N THR A 174 -6.32 19.93 29.80
CA THR A 174 -5.08 19.36 30.36
C THR A 174 -3.97 19.18 29.33
N ILE A 175 -4.29 19.42 28.05
CA ILE A 175 -3.35 19.23 26.93
C ILE A 175 -2.32 20.35 26.94
N ALA A 176 -1.05 19.98 26.82
CA ALA A 176 0.03 20.95 26.70
C ALA A 176 -0.11 21.73 25.39
N HIS A 177 0.13 23.04 25.44
CA HIS A 177 0.13 23.87 24.24
C HIS A 177 1.14 23.33 23.21
N LEU A 178 0.71 23.23 21.95
CA LEU A 178 1.48 22.66 20.83
C LEU A 178 1.88 21.17 20.99
N ASP A 179 1.12 20.38 21.77
CA ASP A 179 1.29 18.93 21.74
C ASP A 179 0.91 18.40 20.35
N GLY A 180 1.86 17.77 19.63
CA GLY A 180 1.66 17.33 18.25
C GLY A 180 0.59 16.24 18.07
N ASP A 181 0.18 15.59 19.16
CA ASP A 181 -0.95 14.65 19.15
C ASP A 181 -2.31 15.35 19.13
N TYR A 182 -2.37 16.61 19.56
CA TYR A 182 -3.62 17.32 19.85
C TYR A 182 -3.74 18.70 19.21
N PHE A 183 -2.65 19.27 18.72
CA PHE A 183 -2.66 20.47 17.88
C PHE A 183 -2.45 20.08 16.44
N ASN A 184 -3.00 20.85 15.50
CA ASN A 184 -2.82 20.64 14.08
C ASN A 184 -2.57 21.96 13.36
N ARG A 185 -1.74 21.90 12.30
CA ARG A 185 -1.45 23.03 11.42
C ARG A 185 -2.44 23.02 10.25
N GLY A 186 -2.91 24.20 9.85
CA GLY A 186 -3.85 24.37 8.74
C GLY A 186 -5.31 24.18 9.13
N THR A 187 -5.63 24.21 10.44
CA THR A 187 -7.00 24.10 10.95
C THR A 187 -7.24 25.08 12.09
N ASP A 188 -8.49 25.52 12.27
CA ASP A 188 -8.92 26.30 13.44
C ASP A 188 -9.36 25.40 14.62
N GLU A 189 -9.77 26.02 15.73
CA GLU A 189 -10.27 25.32 16.92
C GLU A 189 -11.59 24.55 16.71
N ASN A 190 -12.28 24.74 15.59
CA ASN A 190 -13.50 24.04 15.22
C ASN A 190 -13.25 22.90 14.23
N ASN A 191 -11.97 22.55 14.00
CA ASN A 191 -11.49 21.59 13.00
C ASN A 191 -11.70 22.04 11.56
N ALA A 192 -12.04 23.31 11.30
CA ALA A 192 -12.22 23.81 9.94
C ALA A 192 -10.87 24.11 9.30
N ALA A 193 -10.72 23.80 8.01
CA ALA A 193 -9.51 24.09 7.25
C ALA A 193 -9.23 25.61 7.22
N THR A 194 -7.97 25.98 7.44
CA THR A 194 -7.45 27.35 7.35
C THR A 194 -6.08 27.34 6.66
N GLY A 195 -5.42 28.49 6.56
CA GLY A 195 -4.07 28.55 5.99
C GLY A 195 -3.01 27.83 6.86
N ASP A 196 -1.93 27.36 6.23
CA ASP A 196 -0.84 26.59 6.87
C ASP A 196 -0.06 27.36 7.96
N THR A 197 -0.33 28.65 8.15
CA THR A 197 0.23 29.45 9.24
C THR A 197 -0.51 29.27 10.56
N SER A 198 -1.78 28.83 10.52
CA SER A 198 -2.60 28.60 11.71
C SER A 198 -2.22 27.28 12.38
N ILE A 199 -2.08 27.29 13.70
CA ILE A 199 -1.97 26.09 14.53
C ILE A 199 -3.01 26.19 15.64
N ALA A 200 -3.93 25.25 15.69
CA ALA A 200 -4.98 25.21 16.69
C ALA A 200 -5.09 23.82 17.32
N GLN A 201 -5.69 23.76 18.50
CA GLN A 201 -6.02 22.50 19.16
C GLN A 201 -7.18 21.83 18.41
N TRP A 202 -7.00 20.58 18.02
CA TRP A 202 -8.02 19.78 17.37
C TRP A 202 -9.07 19.31 18.39
N ASP A 203 -10.34 19.49 18.05
CA ASP A 203 -11.47 19.01 18.84
C ASP A 203 -11.76 17.53 18.52
N TRP A 204 -11.08 16.65 19.25
CA TRP A 204 -11.29 15.21 19.19
C TRP A 204 -12.65 14.76 19.75
N LYS A 205 -13.32 15.58 20.57
CA LYS A 205 -14.68 15.28 21.07
C LYS A 205 -15.72 15.46 19.96
N LYS A 206 -15.48 16.42 19.07
CA LYS A 206 -16.29 16.66 17.88
C LYS A 206 -16.02 15.63 16.79
N SER A 207 -14.75 15.38 16.43
CA SER A 207 -14.40 14.46 15.35
C SER A 207 -14.58 12.99 15.70
N GLY A 208 -14.41 12.65 16.98
CA GLY A 208 -14.12 11.28 17.39
C GLY A 208 -12.79 10.79 16.83
N VAL A 209 -12.61 9.46 16.79
CA VAL A 209 -11.40 8.79 16.30
C VAL A 209 -11.74 7.82 15.17
N VAL A 210 -10.75 7.45 14.35
CA VAL A 210 -10.93 6.42 13.32
C VAL A 210 -10.62 5.06 13.94
N GLU A 211 -11.66 4.34 14.36
CA GLU A 211 -11.55 2.93 14.74
C GLU A 211 -11.11 2.07 13.56
N ALA A 212 -10.51 0.90 13.82
CA ALA A 212 -10.16 -0.07 12.80
C ALA A 212 -11.37 -0.43 11.92
N ASP A 213 -11.17 -0.31 10.61
CA ASP A 213 -12.16 -0.57 9.58
C ASP A 213 -11.99 -2.00 9.08
N CYS A 214 -12.67 -2.94 9.74
CA CYS A 214 -12.57 -4.36 9.45
C CYS A 214 -13.02 -4.70 8.01
N PHE A 215 -13.93 -3.92 7.45
CA PHE A 215 -14.53 -4.19 6.14
C PHE A 215 -13.61 -3.83 4.97
N LEU A 216 -12.58 -3.00 5.17
CA LEU A 216 -11.53 -2.84 4.15
C LEU A 216 -10.77 -4.15 3.88
N CYS A 217 -10.77 -5.09 4.83
CA CYS A 217 -10.19 -6.41 4.68
C CYS A 217 -11.23 -7.52 4.44
N HIS A 218 -12.44 -7.36 4.96
CA HIS A 218 -13.45 -8.43 4.96
C HIS A 218 -14.66 -8.18 4.05
N ALA A 219 -14.77 -7.03 3.40
CA ALA A 219 -15.77 -6.84 2.34
C ALA A 219 -15.23 -7.34 1.00
N ASP A 220 -16.07 -8.01 0.23
CA ASP A 220 -15.83 -8.28 -1.18
C ASP A 220 -16.18 -7.01 -1.97
N PHE A 221 -15.14 -6.32 -2.45
CA PHE A 221 -15.30 -5.05 -3.17
C PHE A 221 -16.09 -5.21 -4.48
N ALA A 222 -16.00 -6.36 -5.14
CA ALA A 222 -16.74 -6.63 -6.37
C ALA A 222 -18.24 -6.85 -6.12
N SER A 223 -18.63 -7.21 -4.89
CA SER A 223 -20.02 -7.42 -4.47
C SER A 223 -20.73 -6.15 -3.96
N LEU A 224 -20.00 -5.03 -3.81
CA LEU A 224 -20.57 -3.79 -3.30
C LEU A 224 -21.59 -3.22 -4.30
N ILE A 225 -22.66 -2.62 -3.77
CA ILE A 225 -23.76 -2.07 -4.56
C ILE A 225 -24.09 -0.64 -4.14
N LYS A 226 -24.72 0.10 -5.05
CA LYS A 226 -25.33 1.41 -4.76
C LYS A 226 -26.85 1.25 -4.73
N THR A 227 -27.47 1.55 -3.59
CA THR A 227 -28.93 1.45 -3.40
C THR A 227 -29.61 2.81 -3.27
N ASP A 228 -28.85 3.87 -2.98
CA ASP A 228 -29.38 5.22 -2.83
C ASP A 228 -29.59 5.89 -4.20
N PRO A 229 -30.84 6.25 -4.58
CA PRO A 229 -31.12 6.94 -5.85
C PRO A 229 -30.39 8.28 -5.99
N GLU A 230 -30.02 8.95 -4.89
CA GLU A 230 -29.28 10.21 -4.97
C GLU A 230 -27.83 10.04 -5.44
N THR A 231 -27.37 8.79 -5.59
CA THR A 231 -26.05 8.44 -6.11
C THR A 231 -26.05 8.10 -7.60
N GLU A 232 -27.21 8.08 -8.26
CA GLU A 232 -27.35 7.69 -9.67
C GLU A 232 -26.47 8.52 -10.62
N ALA A 233 -26.16 9.77 -10.27
CA ALA A 233 -25.31 10.65 -11.05
C ALA A 233 -23.80 10.36 -10.90
N ASN A 234 -23.39 9.65 -9.84
CA ASN A 234 -22.01 9.24 -9.64
C ASN A 234 -21.73 7.97 -10.48
N THR A 235 -20.81 8.10 -11.44
CA THR A 235 -20.45 7.02 -12.37
C THR A 235 -19.36 6.08 -11.87
N ASP A 236 -18.78 6.38 -10.72
CA ASP A 236 -17.74 5.55 -10.10
C ASP A 236 -18.36 4.20 -9.69
N ASP A 237 -17.55 3.17 -9.48
CA ASP A 237 -18.10 1.94 -8.91
C ASP A 237 -18.44 2.11 -7.41
N ALA A 238 -19.05 1.10 -6.81
CA ALA A 238 -19.50 1.18 -5.42
C ALA A 238 -18.33 1.26 -4.42
N PHE A 239 -17.17 0.67 -4.75
CA PHE A 239 -16.00 0.72 -3.89
C PHE A 239 -15.33 2.08 -3.95
N ASP A 240 -15.07 2.62 -5.15
CA ASP A 240 -14.49 3.95 -5.34
C ASP A 240 -15.35 5.01 -4.64
N HIS A 241 -16.68 4.89 -4.73
CA HIS A 241 -17.59 5.78 -4.01
C HIS A 241 -17.54 5.59 -2.49
N ALA A 242 -17.40 4.36 -1.98
CA ALA A 242 -17.19 4.13 -0.55
C ALA A 242 -15.87 4.76 -0.05
N ASP A 243 -14.80 4.71 -0.86
CA ASP A 243 -13.51 5.31 -0.53
C ASP A 243 -13.59 6.85 -0.51
N ASP A 244 -14.22 7.47 -1.51
CA ASP A 244 -14.47 8.92 -1.55
C ASP A 244 -15.32 9.38 -0.37
N LEU A 245 -16.39 8.65 -0.05
CA LEU A 245 -17.22 8.94 1.12
C LEU A 245 -16.38 8.89 2.40
N ARG A 246 -15.57 7.84 2.57
CA ARG A 246 -14.72 7.65 3.75
C ARG A 246 -13.65 8.73 3.87
N ASN A 247 -12.86 8.93 2.83
CA ASN A 247 -11.65 9.75 2.88
C ASN A 247 -11.95 11.24 2.69
N ASP A 248 -12.69 11.57 1.63
CA ASP A 248 -12.84 12.96 1.20
C ASP A 248 -14.02 13.63 1.92
N MET A 249 -15.16 12.94 2.07
CA MET A 249 -16.35 13.53 2.66
C MET A 249 -16.42 13.42 4.18
N LEU A 250 -15.82 12.38 4.77
CA LEU A 250 -15.87 12.15 6.22
C LEU A 250 -14.54 12.53 6.87
N ILE A 251 -13.43 11.92 6.48
CA ILE A 251 -12.15 12.14 7.14
C ILE A 251 -11.61 13.56 6.89
N ASP A 252 -11.55 14.03 5.66
CA ASP A 252 -11.07 15.38 5.34
C ASP A 252 -11.97 16.47 5.93
N ALA A 253 -13.28 16.21 6.05
CA ALA A 253 -14.23 17.08 6.77
C ALA A 253 -14.12 17.02 8.31
N GLY A 254 -13.31 16.11 8.86
CA GLY A 254 -13.10 15.97 10.30
C GLY A 254 -14.15 15.13 11.04
N HIS A 255 -14.91 14.28 10.35
CA HIS A 255 -15.89 13.32 10.90
C HIS A 255 -15.28 11.92 11.08
N PHE A 256 -14.17 11.83 11.81
CA PHE A 256 -13.36 10.60 11.93
C PHE A 256 -14.12 9.36 12.41
N ASN A 257 -15.04 9.49 13.36
CA ASN A 257 -15.81 8.35 13.88
C ASN A 257 -16.83 7.77 12.90
N TYR A 258 -17.14 8.47 11.79
CA TYR A 258 -18.02 7.95 10.74
C TYR A 258 -17.27 7.12 9.68
N ALA A 259 -15.94 7.16 9.66
CA ALA A 259 -15.14 6.52 8.60
C ALA A 259 -15.48 5.04 8.39
N GLY A 260 -15.54 4.25 9.47
CA GLY A 260 -15.89 2.81 9.37
C GLY A 260 -17.37 2.55 9.07
N THR A 261 -18.23 3.57 9.11
CA THR A 261 -19.65 3.46 8.72
C THR A 261 -19.82 3.60 7.20
N ALA A 262 -18.87 4.25 6.50
CA ALA A 262 -18.97 4.56 5.07
C ALA A 262 -19.25 3.31 4.21
N ILE A 263 -18.42 2.27 4.35
CA ILE A 263 -18.54 1.04 3.55
C ILE A 263 -19.82 0.25 3.85
N LEU A 264 -20.44 0.41 5.03
CA LEU A 264 -21.68 -0.27 5.38
C LEU A 264 -22.87 0.17 4.50
N GLU A 265 -22.79 1.36 3.90
CA GLU A 265 -23.78 1.82 2.92
C GLU A 265 -23.74 0.99 1.63
N PHE A 266 -22.62 0.34 1.31
CA PHE A 266 -22.41 -0.31 0.03
C PHE A 266 -22.36 -1.85 0.12
N ILE A 267 -22.23 -2.41 1.34
CA ILE A 267 -22.24 -3.87 1.54
C ILE A 267 -23.60 -4.42 1.16
N ASN A 268 -23.62 -5.26 0.11
CA ASN A 268 -24.82 -6.00 -0.25
C ASN A 268 -25.08 -7.13 0.76
N LEU A 269 -26.20 -7.05 1.47
CA LEU A 269 -26.62 -8.08 2.41
C LEU A 269 -27.38 -9.23 1.73
N ASN A 270 -27.61 -9.15 0.42
CA ASN A 270 -28.29 -10.20 -0.32
C ASN A 270 -27.41 -11.45 -0.43
N ASN A 271 -27.87 -12.53 0.19
CA ASN A 271 -27.26 -13.84 0.15
C ASN A 271 -28.03 -14.82 -0.74
N THR A 272 -28.91 -14.29 -1.58
CA THR A 272 -29.71 -15.03 -2.55
C THR A 272 -29.29 -14.65 -3.98
N ALA A 273 -29.64 -15.49 -4.95
CA ALA A 273 -29.39 -15.18 -6.36
C ALA A 273 -30.43 -14.21 -6.97
N ASP A 274 -31.30 -13.61 -6.15
CA ASP A 274 -32.41 -12.75 -6.58
C ASP A 274 -32.08 -11.28 -6.26
N PRO A 275 -31.76 -10.44 -7.25
CA PRO A 275 -31.42 -9.03 -7.05
C PRO A 275 -32.52 -8.20 -6.39
N GLU A 276 -33.78 -8.66 -6.41
CA GLU A 276 -34.87 -7.97 -5.70
C GLU A 276 -34.67 -7.96 -4.16
N ASN A 277 -33.76 -8.78 -3.65
CA ASN A 277 -33.37 -8.82 -2.24
C ASN A 277 -32.13 -7.97 -1.93
N ASP A 278 -31.55 -7.28 -2.93
CA ASP A 278 -30.41 -6.37 -2.75
C ASP A 278 -30.77 -5.27 -1.75
N LYS A 279 -29.98 -5.17 -0.69
CA LYS A 279 -30.15 -4.17 0.36
C LYS A 279 -28.86 -3.95 1.13
N THR A 280 -28.73 -2.75 1.65
CA THR A 280 -27.57 -2.29 2.44
C THR A 280 -28.02 -1.93 3.86
N LEU A 281 -27.06 -1.66 4.76
CA LEU A 281 -27.33 -1.43 6.18
C LEU A 281 -27.91 -0.04 6.47
N LEU A 282 -27.51 0.96 5.69
CA LEU A 282 -27.87 2.36 5.89
C LEU A 282 -27.58 3.18 4.63
N ASN A 283 -28.12 4.39 4.57
CA ASN A 283 -27.65 5.44 3.65
C ASN A 283 -27.28 6.69 4.45
N PHE A 284 -26.24 7.41 4.04
CA PHE A 284 -26.00 8.76 4.57
C PHE A 284 -26.94 9.78 3.89
N ASP A 285 -27.56 10.65 4.67
CA ASP A 285 -28.42 11.71 4.15
C ASP A 285 -27.59 12.70 3.31
N ARG A 286 -28.06 12.99 2.11
CA ARG A 286 -27.37 13.86 1.15
C ARG A 286 -28.36 14.70 0.37
N THR A 287 -27.80 15.62 -0.42
CA THR A 287 -28.53 16.38 -1.42
C THR A 287 -27.73 16.30 -2.71
N ALA A 288 -28.29 15.66 -3.74
CA ALA A 288 -27.69 15.58 -5.07
C ALA A 288 -27.37 16.99 -5.63
N ALA A 289 -26.19 17.13 -6.23
CA ALA A 289 -25.81 18.35 -6.94
C ALA A 289 -26.41 18.37 -8.36
N ASP A 290 -26.77 19.56 -8.85
CA ASP A 290 -27.13 19.71 -10.27
C ASP A 290 -25.91 19.35 -11.14
N SER A 291 -26.14 18.50 -12.15
CA SER A 291 -25.15 17.66 -12.86
C SER A 291 -24.07 18.36 -13.71
N SER A 292 -23.62 19.57 -13.35
CA SER A 292 -22.64 20.35 -14.13
C SER A 292 -21.24 20.43 -13.54
N ASP A 293 -21.04 20.09 -12.26
CA ASP A 293 -19.72 20.12 -11.64
C ASP A 293 -19.09 18.72 -11.65
N HIS A 294 -17.98 18.60 -12.37
CA HIS A 294 -17.20 17.37 -12.56
C HIS A 294 -16.42 16.94 -11.29
N MET A 295 -16.90 17.29 -10.10
CA MET A 295 -16.31 16.84 -8.84
C MET A 295 -17.12 15.65 -8.33
N SER A 296 -16.58 14.44 -8.46
CA SER A 296 -17.06 13.29 -7.70
C SER A 296 -16.69 13.50 -6.22
N PRO A 297 -17.57 13.13 -5.28
CA PRO A 297 -18.98 12.76 -5.50
C PRO A 297 -19.88 13.98 -5.78
N SER A 298 -20.85 13.83 -6.67
CA SER A 298 -21.78 14.90 -7.10
C SER A 298 -22.93 15.14 -6.11
N TYR A 299 -22.64 15.27 -4.82
CA TYR A 299 -23.63 15.58 -3.78
C TYR A 299 -22.99 16.31 -2.60
N THR A 300 -23.83 16.95 -1.79
CA THR A 300 -23.43 17.50 -0.49
C THR A 300 -24.03 16.64 0.61
N MET A 301 -23.21 16.26 1.58
CA MET A 301 -23.64 15.55 2.79
C MET A 301 -24.49 16.47 3.68
N ASN A 302 -25.66 16.00 4.10
CA ASN A 302 -26.50 16.75 5.02
C ASN A 302 -26.05 16.50 6.46
N LEU A 303 -25.98 17.58 7.24
CA LEU A 303 -25.53 17.55 8.63
C LEU A 303 -26.68 17.94 9.57
N ASP A 304 -26.67 17.37 10.78
CA ASP A 304 -27.60 17.72 11.84
C ASP A 304 -27.30 19.11 12.46
N GLU A 305 -28.09 19.52 13.45
CA GLU A 305 -27.91 20.80 14.15
C GLU A 305 -26.56 20.92 14.91
N ASN A 306 -25.88 19.80 15.15
CA ASN A 306 -24.57 19.72 15.78
C ASN A 306 -23.42 19.61 14.76
N GLY A 307 -23.74 19.68 13.46
CA GLY A 307 -22.78 19.52 12.38
C GLY A 307 -22.28 18.10 12.21
N LYS A 308 -23.10 17.08 12.50
CA LYS A 308 -22.77 15.67 12.30
C LYS A 308 -23.51 15.06 11.10
N PRO A 309 -22.89 14.14 10.34
CA PRO A 309 -23.57 13.42 9.28
C PRO A 309 -24.84 12.70 9.79
N ILE A 310 -25.93 12.84 9.04
CA ILE A 310 -27.21 12.19 9.33
C ILE A 310 -27.22 10.79 8.67
N LEU A 311 -27.63 9.77 9.42
CA LEU A 311 -27.68 8.38 8.96
C LEU A 311 -29.13 7.88 8.93
N HIS A 312 -29.49 7.16 7.88
CA HIS A 312 -30.76 6.45 7.75
C HIS A 312 -30.52 4.95 7.78
N TRP A 313 -30.61 4.35 8.96
CA TRP A 313 -30.45 2.90 9.13
C TRP A 313 -31.64 2.13 8.53
N ASN A 314 -31.34 1.08 7.77
CA ASN A 314 -32.33 0.20 7.18
C ASN A 314 -32.81 -0.85 8.20
N ALA A 315 -33.94 -0.59 8.86
CA ALA A 315 -34.49 -1.53 9.85
C ALA A 315 -34.82 -2.93 9.28
N ASP A 316 -35.14 -3.04 7.98
CA ASP A 316 -35.46 -4.31 7.31
C ASP A 316 -34.20 -5.16 7.02
N ALA A 317 -33.01 -4.61 7.25
CA ALA A 317 -31.75 -5.36 7.27
C ALA A 317 -31.57 -6.19 8.56
N PHE A 318 -32.35 -5.90 9.61
CA PHE A 318 -32.18 -6.50 10.93
C PHE A 318 -33.29 -7.50 11.24
N GLU A 319 -32.92 -8.71 11.64
CA GLU A 319 -33.82 -9.71 12.21
C GLU A 319 -33.55 -9.84 13.71
N ASN A 320 -34.56 -9.57 14.55
CA ASN A 320 -34.44 -9.59 16.01
C ASN A 320 -33.29 -8.69 16.55
N GLY A 321 -33.06 -7.54 15.91
CA GLY A 321 -31.99 -6.59 16.28
C GLY A 321 -30.59 -7.10 15.94
N LYS A 322 -30.46 -7.97 14.93
CA LYS A 322 -29.20 -8.50 14.44
C LYS A 322 -29.19 -8.60 12.94
N VAL A 323 -28.01 -8.59 12.34
CA VAL A 323 -27.82 -8.72 10.89
C VAL A 323 -26.78 -9.80 10.57
N GLU A 324 -27.06 -10.58 9.54
CA GLU A 324 -26.06 -11.46 8.89
C GLU A 324 -25.38 -10.68 7.79
N ILE A 325 -24.05 -10.67 7.78
CA ILE A 325 -23.26 -9.90 6.82
C ILE A 325 -22.43 -10.88 5.98
N PRO A 326 -22.51 -10.85 4.64
CA PRO A 326 -21.57 -11.57 3.78
C PRO A 326 -20.17 -10.97 3.95
N MET A 327 -19.19 -11.81 4.30
CA MET A 327 -17.83 -11.36 4.54
C MET A 327 -16.83 -12.35 3.93
N LEU A 328 -15.72 -11.81 3.42
CA LEU A 328 -14.56 -12.59 3.05
C LEU A 328 -13.94 -13.21 4.30
N ARG A 329 -13.71 -14.51 4.26
CA ARG A 329 -13.01 -15.20 5.35
C ARG A 329 -11.54 -14.80 5.39
N PHE A 330 -10.92 -14.69 4.23
CA PHE A 330 -9.58 -14.18 4.04
C PHE A 330 -9.66 -13.00 3.06
N PRO A 331 -8.98 -11.88 3.32
CA PRO A 331 -8.98 -10.75 2.40
C PRO A 331 -8.51 -11.16 1.01
N GLU A 332 -9.14 -10.64 -0.04
CA GLU A 332 -8.72 -10.90 -1.41
C GLU A 332 -7.54 -10.00 -1.80
N ASN A 333 -7.03 -10.20 -3.03
CA ASN A 333 -5.91 -9.43 -3.52
C ASN A 333 -6.28 -7.95 -3.60
N GLU A 334 -7.50 -7.65 -4.01
CA GLU A 334 -8.08 -6.33 -4.17
C GLU A 334 -8.07 -5.57 -2.83
N ASN A 335 -8.44 -6.23 -1.73
CA ASN A 335 -8.34 -5.67 -0.38
C ASN A 335 -6.89 -5.29 -0.01
N CYS A 336 -5.94 -6.17 -0.31
CA CYS A 336 -4.52 -5.91 -0.06
C CYS A 336 -4.00 -4.78 -0.96
N MET A 337 -4.39 -4.82 -2.23
CA MET A 337 -3.93 -3.93 -3.29
C MET A 337 -4.53 -2.54 -3.20
N ASN A 338 -5.64 -2.35 -2.47
CA ASN A 338 -6.14 -1.03 -2.12
C ASN A 338 -5.02 -0.13 -1.58
N CYS A 339 -4.22 -0.66 -0.63
CA CYS A 339 -3.05 0.04 -0.09
C CYS A 339 -1.74 -0.30 -0.83
N HIS A 340 -1.60 -1.52 -1.34
CA HIS A 340 -0.35 -2.01 -1.95
C HIS A 340 -0.19 -1.69 -3.44
N SER A 341 -1.18 -1.11 -4.12
CA SER A 341 -1.12 -0.72 -5.54
C SER A 341 0.08 0.17 -5.90
N THR A 342 0.47 1.07 -4.99
CA THR A 342 1.64 1.94 -5.18
C THR A 342 2.96 1.16 -5.19
N SER A 343 2.97 -0.06 -4.65
CA SER A 343 4.10 -1.00 -4.67
C SER A 343 4.31 -1.63 -6.04
N ASN A 344 3.34 -1.60 -6.95
CA ASN A 344 3.51 -2.09 -8.33
C ASN A 344 4.72 -1.44 -9.01
N SER A 345 4.80 -0.12 -8.92
CA SER A 345 5.92 0.68 -9.47
C SER A 345 7.21 0.65 -8.66
N ARG A 346 7.17 0.08 -7.44
CA ARG A 346 8.28 0.17 -6.47
C ARG A 346 8.91 -1.17 -6.17
N ARG A 347 8.12 -2.22 -5.97
CA ARG A 347 8.48 -3.57 -5.50
C ARG A 347 8.15 -4.68 -6.51
N GLY A 348 7.54 -4.36 -7.66
CA GLY A 348 7.15 -5.37 -8.67
C GLY A 348 6.00 -6.29 -8.23
N PHE A 349 5.05 -5.78 -7.46
CA PHE A 349 3.90 -6.50 -6.88
C PHE A 349 2.79 -6.85 -7.91
N TYR A 350 3.18 -7.31 -9.11
CA TYR A 350 2.23 -7.63 -10.18
C TYR A 350 1.74 -9.09 -10.17
N GLY A 351 2.36 -9.96 -9.36
CA GLY A 351 2.20 -11.42 -9.42
C GLY A 351 0.91 -12.00 -8.82
N PHE A 352 -0.09 -11.17 -8.52
CA PHE A 352 -1.36 -11.56 -7.92
C PHE A 352 -2.49 -10.67 -8.49
N GLY A 353 -3.74 -11.14 -8.47
CA GLY A 353 -4.89 -10.53 -9.17
C GLY A 353 -5.09 -11.08 -10.60
N GLU A 354 -6.24 -10.80 -11.24
CA GLU A 354 -6.61 -11.38 -12.56
C GLU A 354 -5.51 -11.24 -13.62
N ASP A 355 -4.92 -10.05 -13.71
CA ASP A 355 -3.82 -9.67 -14.61
C ASP A 355 -2.54 -10.53 -14.51
N ALA A 356 -2.40 -11.37 -13.49
CA ALA A 356 -1.24 -12.25 -13.29
C ALA A 356 -1.46 -13.69 -13.81
N GLU A 357 -2.63 -13.97 -14.40
CA GLU A 357 -2.90 -15.29 -14.98
C GLU A 357 -2.07 -15.54 -16.25
N ALA A 358 -1.37 -16.68 -16.27
CA ALA A 358 -0.56 -17.10 -17.40
C ALA A 358 -1.38 -17.23 -18.69
N VAL A 359 -1.06 -16.41 -19.69
CA VAL A 359 -1.68 -16.48 -21.02
C VAL A 359 -0.82 -17.37 -21.91
N PHE A 360 -1.44 -18.34 -22.59
CA PHE A 360 -0.74 -19.20 -23.55
C PHE A 360 -1.17 -18.88 -24.98
N ASP A 361 -0.21 -18.91 -25.91
CA ASP A 361 -0.49 -18.72 -27.33
C ASP A 361 -1.15 -19.95 -27.98
N GLU A 362 -1.48 -19.85 -29.28
CA GLU A 362 -2.15 -20.90 -30.04
C GLU A 362 -1.31 -22.21 -30.11
N GLU A 363 0.00 -22.12 -29.86
CA GLU A 363 0.95 -23.21 -29.81
C GLU A 363 1.17 -23.79 -28.40
N GLY A 364 0.53 -23.21 -27.38
CA GLY A 364 0.65 -23.61 -25.97
C GLY A 364 1.94 -23.14 -25.30
N MET A 365 2.60 -22.13 -25.86
CA MET A 365 3.74 -21.45 -25.25
C MET A 365 3.24 -20.30 -24.38
N LEU A 366 3.89 -20.09 -23.23
CA LEU A 366 3.56 -18.96 -22.37
C LEU A 366 3.85 -17.64 -23.11
N VAL A 367 2.86 -16.75 -23.15
CA VAL A 367 3.02 -15.38 -23.64
C VAL A 367 3.78 -14.61 -22.59
N GLU A 368 4.88 -13.98 -23.00
CA GLU A 368 5.73 -13.21 -22.10
C GLU A 368 4.99 -11.96 -21.60
N ASP A 369 4.46 -12.02 -20.37
CA ASP A 369 3.91 -10.87 -19.65
C ASP A 369 4.77 -10.55 -18.44
N TYR A 370 5.07 -9.28 -18.17
CA TYR A 370 5.84 -8.87 -17.00
C TYR A 370 5.09 -9.07 -15.67
N LYS A 371 3.78 -9.36 -15.69
CA LYS A 371 2.94 -9.51 -14.49
C LYS A 371 2.78 -10.95 -13.97
N ASP A 372 3.01 -11.96 -14.81
CA ASP A 372 2.76 -13.36 -14.46
C ASP A 372 3.58 -13.90 -13.28
N ASP A 373 2.97 -14.67 -12.38
CA ASP A 373 3.66 -15.41 -11.32
C ASP A 373 3.46 -16.92 -11.49
N VAL A 374 4.56 -17.68 -11.50
CA VAL A 374 4.55 -19.14 -11.65
C VAL A 374 3.80 -19.87 -10.53
N HIS A 375 3.62 -19.25 -9.37
CA HIS A 375 2.91 -19.87 -8.25
C HIS A 375 1.39 -19.74 -8.36
N LYS A 376 0.88 -18.73 -9.08
CA LYS A 376 -0.56 -18.49 -9.19
C LYS A 376 -1.26 -19.69 -9.83
N GLY A 377 -2.37 -20.13 -9.24
CA GLY A 377 -3.13 -21.29 -9.72
C GLY A 377 -2.57 -22.66 -9.32
N LEU A 378 -1.40 -22.71 -8.67
CA LEU A 378 -0.88 -23.94 -8.07
C LEU A 378 -1.56 -24.24 -6.73
N THR A 379 -1.32 -25.42 -6.17
CA THR A 379 -1.83 -25.79 -4.85
C THR A 379 -0.69 -26.04 -3.88
N TRP A 380 -0.92 -25.72 -2.61
CA TRP A 380 -0.01 -25.99 -1.51
C TRP A 380 -0.77 -26.71 -0.39
N THR A 381 -0.08 -27.62 0.29
CA THR A 381 -0.63 -28.38 1.42
C THR A 381 0.19 -28.11 2.65
N GLU A 382 -0.47 -27.65 3.71
CA GLU A 382 0.14 -27.38 5.00
C GLU A 382 -0.87 -27.64 6.10
N ASN A 383 -0.41 -28.17 7.24
CA ASN A 383 -1.26 -28.56 8.36
C ASN A 383 -2.44 -29.49 7.98
N GLY A 384 -2.27 -30.29 6.93
CA GLY A 384 -3.29 -31.20 6.42
C GLY A 384 -4.39 -30.55 5.58
N GLU A 385 -4.29 -29.25 5.29
CA GLU A 385 -5.22 -28.54 4.42
C GLU A 385 -4.54 -28.18 3.09
N THR A 386 -5.16 -28.56 1.98
CA THR A 386 -4.71 -28.19 0.63
C THR A 386 -5.51 -26.98 0.15
N ARG A 387 -4.83 -25.91 -0.27
CA ARG A 387 -5.46 -24.72 -0.84
C ARG A 387 -4.74 -24.25 -2.10
N PRO A 388 -5.45 -23.63 -3.06
CA PRO A 388 -4.81 -22.98 -4.18
C PRO A 388 -4.08 -21.71 -3.72
N ILE A 389 -3.03 -21.36 -4.47
CA ILE A 389 -2.26 -20.12 -4.33
C ILE A 389 -2.91 -19.10 -5.26
N GLU A 390 -3.94 -18.41 -4.75
CA GLU A 390 -4.71 -17.41 -5.50
C GLU A 390 -4.51 -15.99 -4.98
N ASN A 391 -4.16 -15.85 -3.70
CA ASN A 391 -4.03 -14.55 -3.07
C ASN A 391 -2.90 -14.47 -2.06
N CYS A 392 -2.65 -13.25 -1.58
CA CYS A 392 -1.54 -12.95 -0.67
C CYS A 392 -1.53 -13.81 0.61
N ASN A 393 -2.69 -14.31 1.07
CA ASN A 393 -2.80 -15.08 2.30
C ASN A 393 -2.02 -16.39 2.24
N SER A 394 -1.83 -16.97 1.05
CA SER A 394 -1.05 -18.20 0.87
C SER A 394 0.38 -18.10 1.40
N CYS A 395 0.95 -16.89 1.41
CA CYS A 395 2.31 -16.68 1.93
C CYS A 395 2.36 -15.75 3.15
N HIS A 396 1.35 -14.89 3.33
CA HIS A 396 1.36 -13.81 4.32
C HIS A 396 0.42 -14.04 5.52
N SER A 397 -0.38 -15.11 5.54
CA SER A 397 -1.36 -15.31 6.61
C SER A 397 -1.08 -16.57 7.42
N ARG A 398 -0.95 -16.42 8.74
CA ARG A 398 -0.68 -17.52 9.69
C ARG A 398 -1.72 -18.62 9.65
N ASN A 399 -2.99 -18.21 9.59
CA ASN A 399 -4.13 -19.10 9.72
C ASN A 399 -4.62 -19.61 8.36
N TYR A 400 -3.99 -19.22 7.24
CA TYR A 400 -4.52 -19.55 5.92
C TYR A 400 -4.62 -21.05 5.72
N TYR A 401 -3.64 -21.83 6.18
CA TYR A 401 -3.64 -23.29 6.08
C TYR A 401 -4.26 -24.02 7.30
N ASN A 402 -4.90 -23.31 8.24
CA ASN A 402 -5.57 -23.96 9.37
C ASN A 402 -6.90 -24.58 8.96
N SER A 403 -7.30 -25.65 9.63
CA SER A 403 -8.60 -26.27 9.39
C SER A 403 -9.74 -25.39 9.89
N LEU A 404 -10.74 -25.18 9.04
CA LEU A 404 -11.88 -24.30 9.31
C LEU A 404 -13.17 -25.08 9.60
N ALA A 405 -13.10 -26.41 9.64
CA ALA A 405 -14.27 -27.27 9.77
C ALA A 405 -15.09 -27.01 11.05
N ASN A 406 -14.50 -26.38 12.07
CA ASN A 406 -15.13 -26.12 13.37
C ASN A 406 -15.30 -24.63 13.71
N THR A 407 -15.09 -23.71 12.77
CA THR A 407 -15.11 -22.26 13.05
C THR A 407 -16.48 -21.62 12.84
N ASN A 408 -17.49 -22.35 12.33
CA ASN A 408 -18.81 -21.78 12.00
C ASN A 408 -18.70 -20.47 11.19
N ASN A 409 -17.83 -20.50 10.18
CA ASN A 409 -17.45 -19.37 9.33
C ASN A 409 -16.63 -18.24 9.97
N VAL A 410 -16.36 -18.27 11.28
CA VAL A 410 -15.61 -17.22 12.00
C VAL A 410 -14.46 -17.82 12.81
N ASP A 411 -13.22 -17.49 12.45
CA ASP A 411 -12.04 -17.86 13.24
C ASP A 411 -11.78 -16.79 14.31
N LEU A 412 -12.22 -17.05 15.54
CA LEU A 412 -11.99 -16.15 16.68
C LEU A 412 -10.54 -16.15 17.17
N ASP A 413 -9.76 -17.16 16.79
CA ASP A 413 -8.33 -17.28 17.10
C ASP A 413 -7.44 -16.78 15.95
N ALA A 414 -8.05 -16.13 14.94
CA ALA A 414 -7.34 -15.57 13.80
C ALA A 414 -6.34 -14.50 14.23
N ASN A 415 -5.07 -14.72 13.93
CA ASN A 415 -4.03 -13.76 14.27
C ASN A 415 -3.88 -12.72 13.14
N HIS A 416 -4.19 -11.47 13.46
CA HIS A 416 -4.17 -10.35 12.52
C HIS A 416 -2.78 -9.72 12.33
N ASN A 417 -1.75 -10.26 13.00
CA ASN A 417 -0.37 -10.01 12.62
C ASN A 417 -0.02 -10.84 11.39
N PHE A 418 -0.30 -10.29 10.21
CA PHE A 418 0.20 -10.86 8.95
C PHE A 418 1.71 -11.12 9.04
N LEU A 419 2.15 -12.15 8.33
CA LEU A 419 3.55 -12.54 8.26
C LEU A 419 4.31 -11.46 7.50
N LYS A 420 5.10 -10.68 8.25
CA LYS A 420 5.89 -9.56 7.75
C LYS A 420 7.25 -9.99 7.21
N GLY A 421 7.79 -11.11 7.72
CA GLY A 421 9.21 -11.46 7.57
C GLY A 421 10.11 -10.34 8.07
N ASN A 422 11.32 -10.24 7.54
CA ASN A 422 12.16 -9.05 7.71
C ASN A 422 11.93 -8.06 6.58
N SER A 423 11.35 -6.92 6.92
CA SER A 423 11.00 -5.85 6.00
C SER A 423 11.89 -4.62 6.21
N ASP A 424 12.34 -3.97 5.13
CA ASP A 424 13.13 -2.72 5.16
C ASP A 424 12.36 -1.49 5.68
N MET A 425 11.17 -1.69 6.20
CA MET A 425 10.36 -0.63 6.78
C MET A 425 10.77 -0.34 8.24
N ASP A 426 11.59 -1.20 8.86
CA ASP A 426 12.06 -1.09 10.26
C ASP A 426 10.93 -0.85 11.27
N LEU A 427 9.78 -1.47 11.01
CA LEU A 427 8.53 -1.32 11.79
C LEU A 427 8.26 -2.57 12.61
N ARG A 428 7.96 -2.44 13.89
CA ARG A 428 7.61 -3.59 14.74
C ARG A 428 8.64 -4.71 14.60
N ASN A 429 9.91 -4.36 14.78
CA ASN A 429 11.01 -5.32 14.68
C ASN A 429 10.91 -6.44 15.73
N ASP A 430 10.09 -6.24 16.79
CA ASP A 430 9.68 -7.28 17.73
C ASP A 430 8.86 -8.41 17.09
N LEU A 431 8.24 -8.15 15.93
CA LEU A 431 7.47 -9.11 15.14
C LEU A 431 8.24 -9.67 13.95
N ASP A 432 9.45 -9.18 13.67
CA ASP A 432 10.27 -9.72 12.59
C ASP A 432 10.55 -11.19 12.85
N TYR A 433 10.44 -11.99 11.78
CA TYR A 433 10.69 -13.42 11.82
C TYR A 433 9.78 -14.26 12.75
N ASN A 434 8.63 -13.72 13.18
CA ASN A 434 7.77 -14.41 14.14
C ASN A 434 6.30 -14.58 13.71
N PRO A 435 5.93 -15.70 13.06
CA PRO A 435 6.79 -16.49 12.20
C PRO A 435 6.99 -15.74 10.88
N ASP A 436 7.91 -16.26 10.07
CA ASP A 436 8.21 -15.70 8.76
C ASP A 436 7.05 -15.84 7.79
N ALA A 437 7.03 -14.91 6.82
CA ALA A 437 6.25 -15.14 5.60
C ALA A 437 6.81 -16.37 4.89
N LEU A 438 5.98 -17.13 4.20
CA LEU A 438 6.46 -18.33 3.53
C LEU A 438 7.50 -17.94 2.47
N SER A 439 8.75 -18.35 2.69
CA SER A 439 9.88 -18.03 1.83
C SER A 439 10.11 -19.09 0.76
N CYS A 440 10.87 -18.75 -0.29
CA CYS A 440 11.27 -19.73 -1.30
C CYS A 440 11.97 -20.94 -0.66
N VAL A 441 12.80 -20.69 0.36
CA VAL A 441 13.54 -21.74 1.07
C VAL A 441 12.59 -22.62 1.87
N TYR A 442 11.56 -22.03 2.50
CA TYR A 442 10.56 -22.81 3.20
C TYR A 442 9.88 -23.82 2.28
N CYS A 443 9.20 -23.35 1.22
CA CYS A 443 8.38 -24.22 0.38
C CYS A 443 9.20 -25.19 -0.47
N HIS A 444 10.42 -24.83 -0.87
CA HIS A 444 11.23 -25.62 -1.81
C HIS A 444 12.35 -26.43 -1.16
N ASP A 445 12.64 -26.26 0.14
CA ASP A 445 13.75 -26.95 0.81
C ASP A 445 13.40 -27.47 2.22
N THR A 446 12.84 -26.62 3.09
CA THR A 446 12.75 -26.96 4.53
C THR A 446 11.37 -27.40 5.04
N ALA A 447 10.30 -27.24 4.24
CA ALA A 447 8.96 -27.73 4.59
C ALA A 447 8.94 -29.26 4.79
N GLU A 448 7.91 -29.79 5.45
CA GLU A 448 7.76 -31.25 5.63
C GLU A 448 7.64 -31.98 4.28
N GLU A 449 6.94 -31.35 3.32
CA GLU A 449 6.80 -31.83 1.95
C GLU A 449 7.25 -30.73 0.95
N PRO A 450 8.57 -30.59 0.68
CA PRO A 450 9.06 -29.56 -0.22
C PRO A 450 8.56 -29.77 -1.66
N ALA A 451 8.13 -28.68 -2.30
CA ALA A 451 7.72 -28.70 -3.70
C ALA A 451 8.92 -28.42 -4.61
N ILE A 452 9.59 -29.44 -5.15
CA ILE A 452 10.67 -29.23 -6.13
C ILE A 452 10.11 -29.52 -7.54
N PRO A 453 9.87 -28.49 -8.39
CA PRO A 453 9.13 -28.68 -9.65
C PRO A 453 9.78 -29.67 -10.63
N SER A 454 11.11 -29.80 -10.59
CA SER A 454 11.86 -30.75 -11.41
C SER A 454 11.83 -32.19 -10.89
N GLY A 455 11.27 -32.43 -9.70
CA GLY A 455 11.13 -33.76 -9.10
C GLY A 455 12.38 -34.27 -8.37
N GLN A 456 13.41 -33.42 -8.20
CA GLN A 456 14.66 -33.83 -7.55
C GLN A 456 14.57 -33.73 -6.03
N ASP A 457 15.50 -34.38 -5.34
CA ASP A 457 15.52 -34.51 -3.88
C ASP A 457 16.07 -33.27 -3.14
N SER A 458 16.61 -32.29 -3.87
CA SER A 458 17.17 -31.06 -3.32
C SER A 458 17.27 -29.97 -4.37
N MET A 459 17.28 -28.72 -3.91
CA MET A 459 17.50 -27.55 -4.78
C MET A 459 18.87 -27.56 -5.45
N LEU A 460 19.90 -28.10 -4.79
CA LEU A 460 21.22 -28.30 -5.38
C LEU A 460 21.16 -29.24 -6.60
N ASN A 461 20.53 -30.40 -6.47
CA ASN A 461 20.45 -31.38 -7.56
C ASN A 461 19.56 -30.88 -8.70
N ALA A 462 18.45 -30.22 -8.38
CA ALA A 462 17.57 -29.59 -9.36
C ALA A 462 18.33 -28.58 -10.24
N HIS A 463 19.04 -27.62 -9.63
CA HIS A 463 19.80 -26.61 -10.37
C HIS A 463 20.99 -27.20 -11.12
N LEU A 464 21.70 -28.14 -10.51
CA LEU A 464 22.83 -28.81 -11.13
C LEU A 464 22.42 -29.54 -12.42
N GLU A 465 21.25 -30.18 -12.44
CA GLU A 465 20.73 -30.83 -13.63
C GLU A 465 20.31 -29.82 -14.70
N ILE A 466 19.54 -28.80 -14.34
CA ILE A 466 19.06 -27.78 -15.28
C ILE A 466 20.23 -27.05 -15.93
N TRP A 467 21.21 -26.59 -15.15
CA TRP A 467 22.37 -25.87 -15.68
C TRP A 467 23.31 -26.76 -16.52
N LYS A 468 23.33 -28.07 -16.26
CA LYS A 468 24.00 -29.03 -17.17
C LYS A 468 23.23 -29.16 -18.48
N ALA A 469 21.91 -29.29 -18.42
CA ALA A 469 21.05 -29.43 -19.59
C ALA A 469 21.12 -28.19 -20.51
N ASN A 470 21.17 -26.99 -19.92
CA ASN A 470 21.32 -25.72 -20.63
C ASN A 470 22.74 -25.50 -21.20
N GLY A 471 23.71 -26.31 -20.78
CA GLY A 471 25.10 -26.19 -21.21
C GLY A 471 25.90 -25.11 -20.48
N ASP A 472 25.36 -24.50 -19.43
CA ASP A 472 26.05 -23.50 -18.61
C ASP A 472 27.25 -24.08 -17.85
N MET A 473 27.17 -25.36 -17.54
CA MET A 473 28.24 -26.12 -16.90
C MET A 473 29.33 -26.60 -17.85
N PHE A 474 29.26 -26.26 -19.14
CA PHE A 474 30.27 -26.65 -20.12
C PHE A 474 31.65 -26.04 -19.80
N GLY A 475 32.71 -26.83 -19.91
CA GLY A 475 34.09 -26.38 -19.65
C GLY A 475 34.52 -26.39 -18.17
N TYR A 476 33.61 -26.69 -17.24
CA TYR A 476 33.94 -26.92 -15.83
C TYR A 476 34.38 -28.37 -15.57
N THR A 477 35.21 -28.58 -14.54
CA THR A 477 35.60 -29.92 -14.09
C THR A 477 34.48 -30.59 -13.29
N ALA A 478 34.40 -31.92 -13.29
CA ALA A 478 33.39 -32.65 -12.52
C ALA A 478 33.37 -32.25 -11.04
N ASP A 479 34.53 -32.12 -10.42
CA ASP A 479 34.69 -31.72 -9.01
C ASP A 479 34.30 -30.27 -8.72
N SER A 480 34.12 -29.44 -9.76
CA SER A 480 33.70 -28.04 -9.59
C SER A 480 32.21 -27.81 -9.77
N LEU A 481 31.46 -28.73 -10.37
CA LEU A 481 30.05 -28.48 -10.73
C LEU A 481 29.19 -28.23 -9.49
N SER A 482 29.18 -29.18 -8.55
CA SER A 482 28.41 -29.05 -7.30
C SER A 482 28.88 -27.85 -6.47
N ARG A 483 30.18 -27.54 -6.47
CA ARG A 483 30.71 -26.37 -5.75
C ARG A 483 30.20 -25.06 -6.34
N VAL A 484 30.20 -24.93 -7.67
CA VAL A 484 29.70 -23.72 -8.35
C VAL A 484 28.21 -23.55 -8.09
N THR A 485 27.42 -24.61 -8.20
CA THR A 485 25.98 -24.56 -7.89
C THR A 485 25.72 -24.19 -6.44
N GLN A 486 26.39 -24.85 -5.49
CA GLN A 486 26.21 -24.56 -4.08
C GLN A 486 26.59 -23.11 -3.74
N THR A 487 27.70 -22.60 -4.28
CA THR A 487 28.10 -21.20 -4.05
C THR A 487 27.01 -20.22 -4.47
N HIS A 488 26.30 -20.44 -5.58
CA HIS A 488 25.20 -19.56 -5.97
C HIS A 488 24.03 -19.63 -4.99
N LEU A 489 23.63 -20.83 -4.56
CA LEU A 489 22.56 -20.99 -3.55
C LEU A 489 22.95 -20.39 -2.18
N ASP A 490 24.24 -20.36 -1.87
CA ASP A 490 24.78 -19.81 -0.62
C ASP A 490 24.86 -18.28 -0.64
N VAL A 491 25.06 -17.64 -1.80
CA VAL A 491 25.38 -16.18 -1.88
C VAL A 491 24.41 -15.36 -2.73
N VAL A 492 23.54 -15.98 -3.51
CA VAL A 492 22.54 -15.32 -4.38
C VAL A 492 21.16 -15.81 -3.97
N THR A 493 20.21 -14.90 -3.77
CA THR A 493 18.84 -15.30 -3.42
C THR A 493 18.11 -15.86 -4.64
N CYS A 494 17.10 -16.72 -4.41
CA CYS A 494 16.26 -17.27 -5.48
C CYS A 494 15.64 -16.14 -6.32
N GLN A 495 15.18 -15.09 -5.63
CA GLN A 495 14.60 -13.88 -6.21
C GLN A 495 15.54 -13.23 -7.23
N ALA A 496 16.84 -13.14 -6.95
CA ALA A 496 17.80 -12.49 -7.83
C ALA A 496 17.87 -13.15 -9.22
N CYS A 497 17.65 -14.47 -9.29
CA CYS A 497 17.67 -15.22 -10.54
C CYS A 497 16.28 -15.38 -11.16
N HIS A 498 15.24 -15.48 -10.35
CA HIS A 498 13.89 -15.80 -10.82
C HIS A 498 12.95 -14.58 -10.93
N ILE A 499 13.39 -13.38 -10.56
CA ILE A 499 12.59 -12.16 -10.69
C ILE A 499 13.31 -11.21 -11.66
N THR A 500 13.02 -11.37 -12.95
CA THR A 500 13.65 -10.64 -14.06
C THR A 500 12.63 -9.85 -14.88
N ASP A 501 13.14 -8.98 -15.75
CA ASP A 501 12.38 -8.30 -16.83
C ASP A 501 11.14 -7.53 -16.35
N LYS A 502 11.25 -6.94 -15.16
CA LYS A 502 10.16 -6.18 -14.55
C LYS A 502 9.97 -4.85 -15.25
N ALA A 503 8.71 -4.48 -15.41
CA ALA A 503 8.31 -3.21 -16.00
C ALA A 503 7.23 -2.54 -15.15
N SER A 504 7.19 -1.21 -15.20
CA SER A 504 6.10 -0.41 -14.68
C SER A 504 5.70 0.65 -15.70
N ARG A 505 4.40 0.71 -16.04
CA ARG A 505 3.84 1.63 -17.04
C ARG A 505 4.59 1.55 -18.39
N GLY A 506 4.93 0.34 -18.81
CA GLY A 506 5.65 0.06 -20.07
C GLY A 506 7.14 0.44 -20.07
N ARG A 507 7.72 0.77 -18.90
CA ARG A 507 9.16 1.06 -18.75
C ARG A 507 9.81 -0.01 -17.89
N SER A 508 10.94 -0.54 -18.35
CA SER A 508 11.75 -1.47 -17.56
C SER A 508 12.14 -0.85 -16.21
N LEU A 509 12.01 -1.62 -15.14
CA LEU A 509 12.43 -1.23 -13.80
C LEU A 509 13.94 -1.48 -13.65
N PRO A 510 14.71 -0.50 -13.14
CA PRO A 510 16.13 -0.70 -12.85
C PRO A 510 16.28 -1.61 -11.62
N ILE A 511 16.60 -2.89 -11.86
CA ILE A 511 16.91 -3.85 -10.80
C ILE A 511 18.35 -3.65 -10.34
N MET A 512 18.52 -3.38 -9.06
CA MET A 512 19.80 -3.24 -8.37
C MET A 512 20.00 -4.41 -7.41
N PHE A 513 21.24 -4.66 -7.00
CA PHE A 513 21.59 -5.79 -6.14
C PHE A 513 22.41 -5.35 -4.93
N ARG A 514 22.12 -5.92 -3.76
CA ARG A 514 22.84 -5.64 -2.51
C ARG A 514 22.95 -6.89 -1.64
N TYR A 515 23.92 -6.89 -0.72
CA TYR A 515 23.97 -7.90 0.34
C TYR A 515 22.94 -7.60 1.43
N ARG A 516 22.17 -8.61 1.82
CA ARG A 516 21.21 -8.57 2.93
C ARG A 516 21.28 -9.86 3.73
N GLN A 517 20.97 -9.75 5.01
CA GLN A 517 20.86 -10.89 5.90
C GLN A 517 19.53 -11.61 5.65
N GLU A 518 19.59 -12.91 5.36
CA GLU A 518 18.43 -13.81 5.21
C GLU A 518 17.98 -14.38 6.57
N GLU A 519 16.90 -15.16 6.57
CA GLU A 519 16.30 -15.82 7.76
C GLU A 519 17.32 -16.66 8.56
N ASP A 520 18.24 -17.33 7.88
CA ASP A 520 19.30 -18.15 8.49
C ASP A 520 20.49 -17.32 9.02
N GLY A 521 20.44 -16.00 8.88
CA GLY A 521 21.50 -15.08 9.26
C GLY A 521 22.64 -14.96 8.25
N SER A 522 22.59 -15.65 7.11
CA SER A 522 23.58 -15.55 6.04
C SER A 522 23.43 -14.25 5.24
N LEU A 523 24.52 -13.73 4.69
CA LEU A 523 24.50 -12.56 3.80
C LEU A 523 24.39 -13.03 2.35
N LYS A 524 23.25 -12.76 1.70
CA LYS A 524 23.01 -13.07 0.28
C LYS A 524 22.73 -11.83 -0.55
N ILE A 525 22.96 -11.94 -1.85
CA ILE A 525 22.68 -10.90 -2.85
C ILE A 525 21.19 -10.95 -3.19
N ILE A 526 20.48 -9.84 -2.94
CA ILE A 526 19.04 -9.71 -3.16
C ILE A 526 18.71 -8.57 -4.15
N PRO A 527 17.71 -8.76 -5.05
CA PRO A 527 17.29 -7.71 -5.97
C PRO A 527 16.39 -6.68 -5.27
N TYR A 528 16.53 -5.42 -5.67
CA TYR A 528 15.65 -4.34 -5.25
C TYR A 528 15.50 -3.28 -6.34
N ALA A 529 14.42 -2.51 -6.29
CA ALA A 529 14.26 -1.32 -7.12
C ALA A 529 14.62 -0.07 -6.31
N GLN A 530 15.69 0.60 -6.70
CA GLN A 530 16.10 1.83 -6.03
C GLN A 530 15.08 2.95 -6.27
N ARG A 531 14.90 3.81 -5.26
CA ARG A 531 14.17 5.06 -5.43
C ARG A 531 14.94 6.20 -4.82
N ASP A 532 15.35 7.11 -5.70
CA ASP A 532 16.11 8.28 -5.31
C ASP A 532 15.17 9.34 -4.74
N ARG A 533 15.61 9.97 -3.66
CA ARG A 533 14.96 11.12 -3.00
C ARG A 533 16.05 12.05 -2.53
N TYR A 534 15.72 13.30 -2.27
CA TYR A 534 16.64 14.18 -1.57
C TYR A 534 15.91 14.99 -0.51
N TYR A 535 16.66 15.50 0.45
CA TYR A 535 16.19 16.52 1.38
C TYR A 535 17.23 17.63 1.50
N TRP A 536 16.81 18.76 2.06
CA TRP A 536 17.68 19.91 2.32
C TRP A 536 17.96 20.02 3.80
N LYS A 537 19.23 20.18 4.15
CA LYS A 537 19.66 20.42 5.52
C LYS A 537 20.68 21.53 5.62
N ASP A 538 20.81 22.11 6.80
CA ASP A 538 21.97 22.90 7.15
C ASP A 538 23.14 21.96 7.44
N LYS A 539 24.29 22.20 6.79
CA LYS A 539 25.48 21.36 6.94
C LYS A 539 26.06 21.39 8.36
N ASN A 540 25.92 22.53 9.05
CA ASN A 540 26.61 22.77 10.32
C ASN A 540 25.78 22.23 11.50
N SER A 541 24.47 22.47 11.51
CA SER A 541 23.55 22.05 12.56
C SER A 541 22.91 20.68 12.31
N ASN A 542 22.89 20.19 11.06
CA ASN A 542 22.09 19.06 10.59
C ASN A 542 20.56 19.24 10.72
N THR A 543 20.09 20.49 10.86
CA THR A 543 18.66 20.81 10.81
C THR A 543 18.14 20.57 9.40
N ILE A 544 17.09 19.76 9.26
CA ILE A 544 16.42 19.47 7.98
C ILE A 544 15.21 20.38 7.85
N LEU A 545 14.95 20.90 6.65
CA LEU A 545 13.73 21.67 6.36
C LEU A 545 12.55 20.71 6.13
N ASN A 546 11.44 20.97 6.81
CA ASN A 546 10.15 20.31 6.57
C ASN A 546 9.46 20.87 5.31
N GLN A 547 8.28 20.35 4.94
CA GLN A 547 7.62 20.76 3.71
C GLN A 547 7.21 22.24 3.73
N THR A 548 6.60 22.71 4.81
CA THR A 548 6.16 24.11 4.99
C THR A 548 7.35 25.06 4.84
N GLU A 549 8.47 24.76 5.49
CA GLU A 549 9.71 25.55 5.40
C GLU A 549 10.29 25.56 4.00
N ARG A 550 10.26 24.41 3.31
CA ARG A 550 10.74 24.33 1.93
C ARG A 550 9.84 25.08 0.97
N ASN A 551 8.53 24.99 1.14
CA ASN A 551 7.56 25.66 0.28
C ASN A 551 7.56 27.17 0.51
N SER A 552 8.07 27.67 1.64
CA SER A 552 8.14 29.11 1.95
C SER A 552 8.99 29.94 0.98
N VAL A 553 9.84 29.31 0.16
CA VAL A 553 10.65 30.00 -0.86
C VAL A 553 10.06 29.87 -2.26
N PHE A 554 8.85 29.31 -2.40
CA PHE A 554 8.19 29.17 -3.68
C PHE A 554 6.86 29.92 -3.70
N GLU A 555 6.55 30.50 -4.84
CA GLU A 555 5.22 31.05 -5.11
C GLU A 555 4.72 30.54 -6.46
N LEU A 556 3.41 30.32 -6.54
CA LEU A 556 2.76 29.95 -7.79
C LEU A 556 2.47 31.19 -8.64
N ARG A 557 2.53 31.02 -9.96
CA ARG A 557 2.17 32.01 -10.96
C ARG A 557 1.37 31.35 -12.09
N GLY A 558 0.56 32.14 -12.77
CA GLY A 558 -0.20 31.69 -13.94
C GLY A 558 -1.37 30.75 -13.64
N ALA A 559 -1.61 30.37 -12.37
CA ALA A 559 -2.79 29.60 -11.98
C ALA A 559 -4.07 30.45 -12.00
N ASP A 560 -5.21 29.77 -12.10
CA ASP A 560 -6.52 30.39 -11.98
C ASP A 560 -6.97 30.39 -10.51
N GLU A 561 -7.07 31.59 -9.94
CA GLU A 561 -7.52 31.85 -8.56
C GLU A 561 -8.91 32.50 -8.53
N SER A 562 -9.68 32.39 -9.61
CA SER A 562 -11.04 32.98 -9.70
C SER A 562 -12.01 32.37 -8.68
N MET A 563 -11.74 31.15 -8.21
CA MET A 563 -12.47 30.45 -7.16
C MET A 563 -11.83 30.72 -5.78
N PRO A 564 -12.54 31.37 -4.85
CA PRO A 564 -12.00 31.65 -3.52
C PRO A 564 -11.57 30.37 -2.79
N GLY A 565 -10.30 30.29 -2.39
CA GLY A 565 -9.76 29.14 -1.66
C GLY A 565 -9.35 27.95 -2.54
N MET A 566 -9.46 28.05 -3.86
CA MET A 566 -9.02 27.02 -4.80
C MET A 566 -8.04 27.60 -5.82
N THR A 567 -6.97 26.87 -6.07
CA THR A 567 -5.97 27.21 -7.08
C THR A 567 -6.07 26.20 -8.21
N MET A 568 -6.69 26.61 -9.32
CA MET A 568 -6.91 25.74 -10.47
C MET A 568 -5.69 25.76 -11.40
N PRO A 569 -5.19 24.59 -11.82
CA PRO A 569 -4.05 24.51 -12.71
C PRO A 569 -4.41 25.02 -14.11
N THR A 570 -3.48 25.72 -14.75
CA THR A 570 -3.59 26.17 -16.15
C THR A 570 -2.36 25.69 -16.93
N ASP A 571 -2.43 25.73 -18.26
CA ASP A 571 -1.27 25.46 -19.12
C ASP A 571 -0.14 26.50 -18.96
N GLU A 572 -0.45 27.66 -18.34
CA GLU A 572 0.50 28.74 -18.06
C GLU A 572 1.03 28.69 -16.61
N MET A 573 0.69 27.66 -15.83
CA MET A 573 1.08 27.56 -14.44
C MET A 573 2.56 27.22 -14.28
N TYR A 574 3.28 28.05 -13.52
CA TYR A 574 4.68 27.83 -13.16
C TYR A 574 4.96 28.30 -11.73
N GLY A 575 6.09 27.87 -11.18
CA GLY A 575 6.56 28.31 -9.87
C GLY A 575 7.70 29.30 -9.99
N VAL A 576 7.85 30.15 -9.00
CA VAL A 576 9.02 31.02 -8.85
C VAL A 576 9.67 30.78 -7.50
N ILE A 577 11.00 30.74 -7.49
CA ILE A 577 11.79 30.82 -6.26
C ILE A 577 11.83 32.29 -5.85
N VAL A 578 11.39 32.57 -4.62
CA VAL A 578 11.39 33.90 -4.03
C VAL A 578 12.39 33.99 -2.88
N ASP A 579 12.90 35.20 -2.69
CA ASP A 579 13.65 35.56 -1.52
C ASP A 579 12.72 35.66 -0.31
N PRO A 580 12.87 34.82 0.74
CA PRO A 580 11.90 34.76 1.83
C PRO A 580 11.85 36.03 2.70
N GLU A 581 12.84 36.93 2.60
CA GLU A 581 12.83 38.22 3.33
C GLU A 581 12.18 39.34 2.54
N THR A 582 12.36 39.34 1.22
CA THR A 582 12.02 40.48 0.36
C THR A 582 10.88 40.19 -0.63
N GLY A 583 10.53 38.92 -0.83
CA GLY A 583 9.62 38.48 -1.89
C GLY A 583 10.18 38.64 -3.31
N ALA A 584 11.47 38.97 -3.45
CA ALA A 584 12.08 39.17 -4.76
C ALA A 584 12.18 37.84 -5.51
N GLU A 585 11.76 37.84 -6.77
CA GLU A 585 11.89 36.69 -7.65
C GLU A 585 13.37 36.41 -7.98
N LEU A 586 13.79 35.15 -7.83
CA LEU A 586 15.17 34.72 -8.00
C LEU A 586 15.37 33.80 -9.21
N ALA A 587 14.42 32.89 -9.46
CA ALA A 587 14.46 31.95 -10.59
C ALA A 587 13.07 31.31 -10.83
N GLU A 588 12.83 30.85 -12.06
CA GLU A 588 11.63 30.09 -12.43
C GLU A 588 11.83 28.59 -12.18
N VAL A 589 10.77 27.88 -11.83
CA VAL A 589 10.69 26.42 -11.73
C VAL A 589 9.36 25.92 -12.29
N SER A 590 9.29 24.64 -12.67
CA SER A 590 8.00 24.04 -13.03
C SER A 590 7.05 23.96 -11.82
N ALA A 591 5.75 24.01 -12.06
CA ALA A 591 4.73 23.69 -11.06
C ALA A 591 3.71 22.72 -11.65
N ARG A 592 3.17 21.84 -10.80
CA ARG A 592 2.09 20.93 -11.19
C ARG A 592 1.17 20.65 -10.02
N LEU A 593 -0.11 20.45 -10.29
CA LEU A 593 -1.03 19.88 -9.30
C LEU A 593 -0.82 18.36 -9.22
N SER A 594 -0.71 17.81 -8.02
CA SER A 594 -0.60 16.37 -7.81
C SER A 594 -1.22 15.98 -6.48
N HIS A 595 -2.21 15.08 -6.49
CA HIS A 595 -2.94 14.62 -5.30
C HIS A 595 -3.41 15.80 -4.44
N GLY A 596 -4.23 16.69 -5.03
CA GLY A 596 -4.82 17.85 -4.35
C GLY A 596 -3.86 18.96 -3.92
N SER A 597 -2.56 18.89 -4.27
CA SER A 597 -1.56 19.86 -3.79
C SER A 597 -0.58 20.30 -4.88
N ILE A 598 -0.16 21.57 -4.82
CA ILE A 598 0.83 22.12 -5.74
C ILE A 598 2.21 21.55 -5.43
N ARG A 599 2.90 21.09 -6.48
CA ARG A 599 4.26 20.56 -6.44
C ARG A 599 5.15 21.40 -7.33
N PHE A 600 6.08 22.11 -6.71
CA PHE A 600 7.17 22.80 -7.40
C PHE A 600 8.23 21.79 -7.83
N GLY A 601 8.70 21.93 -9.06
CA GLY A 601 9.81 21.17 -9.60
C GLY A 601 11.16 21.72 -9.16
N ASP A 602 12.21 21.00 -9.51
CA ASP A 602 13.58 21.45 -9.30
C ASP A 602 14.00 22.51 -10.33
N PRO A 603 14.95 23.39 -9.99
CA PRO A 603 15.58 24.27 -10.98
C PRO A 603 16.21 23.50 -12.13
N GLU A 604 16.12 24.04 -13.34
CA GLU A 604 16.68 23.39 -14.55
C GLU A 604 18.22 23.51 -14.65
N ASP A 605 18.81 24.52 -14.00
CA ASP A 605 20.23 24.84 -14.13
C ASP A 605 20.93 25.16 -12.80
N TYR A 606 22.26 25.24 -12.87
CA TYR A 606 23.12 25.52 -11.72
C TYR A 606 22.83 26.88 -11.07
N ALA A 607 22.45 27.90 -11.85
CA ALA A 607 22.16 29.23 -11.31
C ALA A 607 20.87 29.20 -10.46
N GLY A 608 19.84 28.50 -10.93
CA GLY A 608 18.61 28.27 -10.17
C GLY A 608 18.83 27.44 -8.91
N TYR A 609 19.68 26.41 -8.95
CA TYR A 609 20.06 25.68 -7.73
C TYR A 609 20.85 26.55 -6.73
N LEU A 610 21.70 27.47 -7.21
CA LEU A 610 22.37 28.43 -6.34
C LEU A 610 21.38 29.43 -5.72
N ALA A 611 20.40 29.90 -6.50
CA ALA A 611 19.32 30.76 -6.01
C ALA A 611 18.52 30.06 -4.91
N LEU A 612 18.09 28.82 -5.15
CA LEU A 612 17.36 28.01 -4.19
C LEU A 612 18.16 27.77 -2.90
N ARG A 613 19.45 27.38 -3.03
CA ARG A 613 20.34 27.20 -1.88
C ARG A 613 20.45 28.48 -1.06
N ASN A 614 20.60 29.64 -1.72
CA ASN A 614 20.72 30.92 -1.03
C ASN A 614 19.41 31.33 -0.34
N ALA A 615 18.25 31.05 -0.95
CA ALA A 615 16.95 31.23 -0.31
C ALA A 615 16.82 30.37 0.94
N TYR A 616 17.19 29.08 0.88
CA TYR A 616 17.19 28.20 2.05
C TYR A 616 18.19 28.62 3.13
N ASN A 617 19.36 29.19 2.79
CA ASN A 617 20.24 29.78 3.80
C ASN A 617 19.53 30.87 4.62
N LYS A 618 18.67 31.67 3.98
CA LYS A 618 17.86 32.68 4.67
C LYS A 618 16.81 32.04 5.57
N VAL A 619 16.11 31.00 5.09
CA VAL A 619 15.16 30.23 5.93
C VAL A 619 15.86 29.68 7.18
N PHE A 620 17.03 29.06 7.04
CA PHE A 620 17.80 28.59 8.20
C PHE A 620 18.24 29.73 9.13
N THR A 621 18.63 30.88 8.57
CA THR A 621 19.01 32.07 9.36
C THR A 621 17.82 32.61 10.15
N MET A 622 16.61 32.65 9.56
CA MET A 622 15.38 33.01 10.26
C MET A 622 15.06 32.05 11.42
N LYS A 623 15.48 30.78 11.30
CA LYS A 623 15.41 29.79 12.38
C LYS A 623 16.53 29.91 13.42
N GLY A 624 17.35 30.95 13.34
CA GLY A 624 18.42 31.24 14.32
C GLY A 624 19.72 30.47 14.09
N ILE A 625 19.94 29.90 12.89
CA ILE A 625 21.21 29.25 12.54
C ILE A 625 22.18 30.29 11.97
N ASP A 626 23.17 30.66 12.78
CA ASP A 626 24.26 31.53 12.34
C ASP A 626 25.13 30.85 11.27
N ASN A 627 25.48 31.57 10.20
CA ASN A 627 26.29 31.08 9.09
C ASN A 627 25.69 29.84 8.40
N ALA A 628 24.39 29.87 8.13
CA ALA A 628 23.68 28.81 7.43
C ALA A 628 24.38 28.39 6.12
N ASN A 629 24.42 27.08 5.90
CA ASN A 629 25.03 26.42 4.76
C ASN A 629 24.14 25.25 4.32
N ALA A 630 23.08 25.60 3.60
CA ALA A 630 22.14 24.68 2.99
C ALA A 630 22.86 23.74 2.01
N VAL A 631 22.62 22.45 2.19
CA VAL A 631 23.09 21.39 1.30
C VAL A 631 21.92 20.47 0.94
N MET A 632 21.89 20.06 -0.31
CA MET A 632 21.02 18.98 -0.76
C MET A 632 21.72 17.65 -0.47
N VAL A 633 21.01 16.74 0.18
CA VAL A 633 21.47 15.37 0.43
C VAL A 633 20.66 14.43 -0.43
N LEU A 634 21.31 13.83 -1.42
CA LEU A 634 20.72 12.74 -2.19
C LEU A 634 20.71 11.48 -1.32
N THR A 635 19.57 10.81 -1.31
CA THR A 635 19.31 9.57 -0.60
C THR A 635 18.71 8.55 -1.55
N GLU A 636 19.08 7.31 -1.33
CA GLU A 636 18.48 6.16 -1.99
C GLU A 636 17.65 5.43 -0.95
N SER A 637 16.36 5.23 -1.21
CA SER A 637 15.59 4.30 -0.38
C SER A 637 15.85 2.88 -0.88
N ASN A 638 16.36 2.03 0.01
CA ASN A 638 16.58 0.61 -0.21
C ASN A 638 15.33 -0.25 0.08
N GLN A 639 14.16 0.40 0.21
CA GLN A 639 12.94 -0.13 0.83
C GLN A 639 12.17 -1.17 0.01
N TYR A 640 12.61 -1.44 -1.22
CA TYR A 640 11.81 -2.14 -2.21
C TYR A 640 12.49 -3.37 -2.78
N ILE A 641 12.79 -4.31 -1.90
CA ILE A 641 13.17 -5.66 -2.29
C ILE A 641 12.10 -6.25 -3.21
N MET A 642 12.56 -6.94 -4.25
CA MET A 642 11.69 -7.67 -5.16
C MET A 642 11.52 -9.11 -4.64
N ASN A 643 10.29 -9.48 -4.31
CA ASN A 643 9.92 -10.79 -3.73
C ASN A 643 8.71 -11.44 -4.41
N HIS A 644 8.15 -10.82 -5.44
CA HIS A 644 6.92 -11.26 -6.10
C HIS A 644 7.15 -11.42 -7.60
N ASN A 645 6.19 -12.04 -8.29
CA ASN A 645 6.16 -12.14 -9.75
C ASN A 645 7.34 -13.01 -10.24
N THR A 646 7.43 -14.20 -9.64
CA THR A 646 8.49 -15.19 -9.89
C THR A 646 8.30 -15.81 -11.28
N ARG A 647 9.39 -15.87 -12.05
CA ARG A 647 9.44 -16.46 -13.39
C ARG A 647 9.68 -17.96 -13.37
N PRO A 648 9.16 -18.70 -14.36
CA PRO A 648 9.48 -20.11 -14.51
C PRO A 648 10.98 -20.31 -14.78
N GLY A 649 11.51 -21.50 -14.43
CA GLY A 649 12.93 -21.82 -14.53
C GLY A 649 13.61 -21.50 -15.88
N PRO A 650 13.00 -21.75 -17.05
CA PRO A 650 13.57 -21.40 -18.35
C PRO A 650 13.81 -19.90 -18.59
N GLU A 651 13.09 -19.02 -17.88
CA GLU A 651 13.19 -17.56 -17.97
C GLU A 651 14.04 -16.95 -16.84
N SER A 652 14.57 -17.77 -15.93
CA SER A 652 15.53 -17.29 -14.93
C SER A 652 16.82 -16.76 -15.57
N LEU A 653 17.54 -15.90 -14.87
CA LEU A 653 18.85 -15.40 -15.33
C LEU A 653 19.78 -16.57 -15.65
N GLN A 654 20.37 -16.54 -16.85
CA GLN A 654 21.36 -17.50 -17.29
C GLN A 654 22.76 -17.03 -16.91
N CYS A 655 23.72 -17.96 -16.86
CA CYS A 655 25.10 -17.64 -16.48
C CYS A 655 25.72 -16.53 -17.36
N ALA A 656 25.34 -16.46 -18.64
CA ALA A 656 25.83 -15.48 -19.60
C ALA A 656 25.33 -14.05 -19.37
N ASP A 657 24.26 -13.88 -18.60
CA ASP A 657 23.69 -12.56 -18.29
C ASP A 657 24.54 -11.83 -17.24
N CYS A 658 25.27 -12.57 -16.40
CA CYS A 658 26.12 -12.01 -15.35
C CYS A 658 27.63 -12.24 -15.58
N HIS A 659 28.01 -13.28 -16.31
CA HIS A 659 29.41 -13.68 -16.48
C HIS A 659 29.88 -13.71 -17.93
N ALA A 660 31.17 -13.41 -18.13
CA ALA A 660 31.80 -13.55 -19.43
C ALA A 660 32.18 -15.02 -19.71
N LYS A 661 31.82 -15.52 -20.89
CA LYS A 661 32.19 -16.88 -21.33
C LYS A 661 33.67 -16.95 -21.74
N LYS A 662 34.42 -17.88 -21.16
CA LYS A 662 35.83 -18.15 -21.50
C LYS A 662 35.95 -19.04 -22.74
N GLN A 663 37.16 -19.11 -23.29
CA GLN A 663 37.48 -19.94 -24.46
C GLN A 663 37.25 -21.45 -24.23
N ASN A 664 37.43 -21.93 -23.00
CA ASN A 664 37.17 -23.33 -22.66
C ASN A 664 35.67 -23.62 -22.46
N GLY A 665 34.80 -22.62 -22.64
CA GLY A 665 33.36 -22.73 -22.48
C GLY A 665 32.83 -22.41 -21.09
N SER A 666 33.68 -22.45 -20.06
CA SER A 666 33.29 -22.07 -18.68
C SER A 666 33.14 -20.56 -18.53
N PHE A 667 32.50 -20.10 -17.46
CA PHE A 667 32.32 -18.67 -17.20
C PHE A 667 33.45 -18.09 -16.32
N SER A 668 33.66 -16.77 -16.41
CA SER A 668 34.55 -16.02 -15.51
C SER A 668 34.01 -16.01 -14.09
N ALA A 669 34.90 -16.14 -13.11
CA ALA A 669 34.58 -15.63 -11.78
C ALA A 669 34.46 -14.11 -11.91
N LEU A 670 33.51 -13.50 -11.18
CA LEU A 670 33.38 -12.05 -11.06
C LEU A 670 34.64 -11.44 -10.42
#